data_AF-D2ENF3-F1
#
_entry.id   AF-D2ENF3-F1
#
_cell.length_a   1.000
_cell.length_b   1.000
_cell.length_c   1.000
_cell.angle_alpha   90.00
_cell.angle_beta   90.00
_cell.angle_gamma   90.00
#
_symmetry.space_group_name_H-M   'P 1'
#
loop_
_entity.id
_entity.type
_entity.pdbx_description
1 polymer ?
#
loop_
_entity_poly.entity_id
_entity_poly.type
_entity_poly.pdbx_seq_one_letter_code
_entity_poly.pdbx_strand_id
1 'polypeptide(L)'
;MEAKIQQKGVNEIVFEYEPIADTANPTTPTPPVAHPEDKETEIGNHGPLPSEAQLDYHKEELAAFIHYGMNTYTNSEWGNGKEDPRYFNPTNLDTDQWIRTLKETGFKRTIMVVKHHDGFVAYPSKYTNHTVAASPWKDGKGDLLEEVSKSASKYDMNMGVYLSPWDANHPKYHVATEKEYNQYYLNQLKEILGNPKYGNKGKFIEVWMDGARGSGAQKVTYTFDEWFKYIKEAEGDIAIFSAQPTSVRWIGNERGIAGDPVWHKVKRANITDDVKNEYLNHGDPDGDMYSVGEADVSIRSGWFYHDNQQPKSLKELMDIYFKSVGRGTPLLLNIPPNKEGKFADADVARLKEFKATLDQMYATDFAKGATVTASSTRQNHLYKESHLTDGKDDTSWALSNDATTGSFTVDLGQKRRFDVVELKEDIAKGQRISGFKIEVEINGRWVTYGEGSTVGYRRLVQGKPVEAQKIRVTITGAQATPILNNFSVYKTPSSIEKTDGYPLGLEYHSNTTADTAGTTWYNESEGVRGTSMWTNKKDAKVSYTFTGTKAYVVSTVDPGHGEMSVYVDGQKVADVQTKNASRKRSQKVFETGDLAPGQHTITLVNKTGEPIATEGIYTLNNDSKGMFELESTNYEVEKGKPVTVKIKRVGGSKGAATVRFITEPGTGVHGKVYQDTTQDVTFEDGETEKTVTIPTIDFTEQADSVFDFKAKLTSVTDGALLGFATDATIQVMKAELLIKDQTSYDDQASQLDYSPGWHHETNSADKYQKTESWASFGRLTDEQKKKTTVTAYFYGTGLDIKGYVDPNHGIYKVFLDGKEVPYQDGMGNASTIDGKKYFSGRAAQRQGNQTLVSLKGLDENLHVVTLQLDPDRNDLSRNIGIQVDQFITRGEGSELYSKADIIQSISKWKDDLSNFDPAGLKNTATARQAFQANLEKLRNQLSADAVDVQEVMLTVSALQDILSKDDNYQRGQEEPSPEQPEHPEEPSKPEQPAEPKQPEIEYNKAMASLTEAIEKKVGELGSNNEAKKKLIELANQAIAAIQEAKTQEEVNKALESALEQISKLEAAQVQPEKPAEPKNPTQPENPVQPEKPAQPEKPITSSSPEEGVKNLVFTLPSLEIVNKPVPFKTIRRENALLDKGKEKVLSEGKDGLLVEYVEVDGDNRKVVQTETTPAQDRVIEVGTKQSSVGTEEPPVVTLPEHPLPAQPEKPITSSSPEEGVKDLVFTLPSLEIVNKVVPSRLSVAKMPY
;
A
#
# COMPACT_ATOMS: atom_id res chain seq x y z
N MET A 1 -48.87 20.61 -5.89
CA MET A 1 -49.90 21.66 -5.66
C MET A 1 -49.19 22.97 -5.40
N GLU A 2 -49.65 24.08 -5.97
CA GLU A 2 -49.34 25.41 -5.46
C GLU A 2 -50.58 25.97 -4.75
N ALA A 3 -50.38 26.67 -3.62
CA ALA A 3 -51.47 27.33 -2.90
C ALA A 3 -51.38 28.85 -3.10
N LYS A 4 -52.44 29.47 -3.63
CA LYS A 4 -52.55 30.93 -3.72
C LYS A 4 -53.45 31.44 -2.59
N ILE A 5 -52.89 32.33 -1.77
CA ILE A 5 -53.63 32.97 -0.67
C ILE A 5 -54.23 34.28 -1.20
N GLN A 6 -55.54 34.45 -1.06
CA GLN A 6 -56.18 35.77 -1.16
C GLN A 6 -56.77 36.16 0.20
N GLN A 7 -56.45 37.36 0.66
CA GLN A 7 -56.95 37.92 1.92
C GLN A 7 -58.14 38.84 1.64
N LYS A 8 -59.31 38.55 2.23
CA LYS A 8 -60.58 39.20 1.85
C LYS A 8 -61.27 39.90 3.01
N GLY A 9 -60.49 40.72 3.73
CA GLY A 9 -60.94 41.44 4.91
C GLY A 9 -60.20 41.01 6.17
N VAL A 10 -60.57 41.59 7.30
CA VAL A 10 -59.73 41.60 8.52
C VAL A 10 -59.70 40.24 9.26
N ASN A 11 -60.66 39.34 9.03
CA ASN A 11 -60.77 38.07 9.78
C ASN A 11 -61.16 36.84 8.93
N GLU A 12 -61.02 36.86 7.59
CA GLU A 12 -61.26 35.68 6.74
C GLU A 12 -60.09 35.39 5.80
N ILE A 13 -59.67 34.12 5.78
CA ILE A 13 -58.73 33.51 4.83
C ILE A 13 -59.42 32.27 4.27
N VAL A 14 -59.45 32.13 2.95
CA VAL A 14 -60.02 30.98 2.25
C VAL A 14 -58.92 30.30 1.44
N PHE A 15 -58.89 28.96 1.48
CA PHE A 15 -57.98 28.15 0.68
C PHE A 15 -58.78 27.49 -0.45
N GLU A 16 -58.54 27.91 -1.69
CA GLU A 16 -59.04 27.24 -2.88
C GLU A 16 -57.93 26.36 -3.47
N TYR A 17 -58.26 25.13 -3.81
CA TYR A 17 -57.33 24.15 -4.41
C TYR A 17 -57.88 23.74 -5.78
N GLU A 18 -57.19 24.13 -6.85
CA GLU A 18 -57.48 23.56 -8.18
C GLU A 18 -56.83 22.17 -8.33
N PRO A 19 -57.57 21.17 -8.84
CA PRO A 19 -57.00 19.86 -9.12
C PRO A 19 -56.09 19.92 -10.36
N ILE A 20 -54.83 19.50 -10.20
CA ILE A 20 -53.95 19.25 -11.34
C ILE A 20 -54.49 18.03 -12.08
N ALA A 21 -54.68 18.14 -13.40
CA ALA A 21 -55.19 17.06 -14.22
C ALA A 21 -54.19 15.89 -14.31
N ASP A 22 -54.71 14.66 -14.27
CA ASP A 22 -53.94 13.45 -14.51
C ASP A 22 -53.51 13.37 -16.00
N THR A 23 -52.21 13.21 -16.24
CA THR A 23 -51.63 13.14 -17.59
C THR A 23 -51.08 11.74 -17.93
N ALA A 24 -51.64 10.68 -17.34
CA ALA A 24 -51.41 9.32 -17.78
C ALA A 24 -52.06 9.03 -19.17
N ASN A 25 -51.22 8.90 -20.21
CA ASN A 25 -51.51 8.65 -21.64
C ASN A 25 -51.77 9.89 -22.54
N PRO A 26 -50.74 10.40 -23.24
CA PRO A 26 -50.90 11.28 -24.39
C PRO A 26 -51.08 10.48 -25.71
N THR A 27 -52.28 9.98 -26.00
CA THR A 27 -52.59 9.26 -27.25
C THR A 27 -53.05 10.14 -28.42
N THR A 28 -52.50 11.35 -28.54
CA THR A 28 -52.35 12.04 -29.84
C THR A 28 -51.17 13.02 -29.76
N PRO A 29 -50.14 12.91 -30.62
CA PRO A 29 -49.04 13.85 -30.61
C PRO A 29 -49.48 15.18 -31.23
N THR A 30 -49.64 16.21 -30.40
CA THR A 30 -49.50 17.59 -30.90
C THR A 30 -48.00 17.79 -31.14
N PRO A 31 -47.55 18.09 -32.36
CA PRO A 31 -46.12 18.33 -32.59
C PRO A 31 -45.69 19.55 -31.76
N PRO A 32 -44.51 19.53 -31.11
CA PRO A 32 -43.98 20.73 -30.48
C PRO A 32 -43.85 21.81 -31.55
N VAL A 33 -44.12 23.06 -31.18
CA VAL A 33 -43.87 24.21 -32.05
C VAL A 33 -42.35 24.32 -32.20
N ALA A 34 -41.82 23.76 -33.29
CA ALA A 34 -40.40 23.79 -33.60
C ALA A 34 -39.91 25.24 -33.53
N HIS A 35 -38.74 25.46 -32.91
CA HIS A 35 -38.19 26.80 -32.84
C HIS A 35 -37.91 27.28 -34.28
N PRO A 36 -38.15 28.55 -34.66
CA PRO A 36 -38.10 28.96 -36.08
C PRO A 36 -36.76 28.78 -36.82
N GLU A 37 -35.72 28.37 -36.09
CA GLU A 37 -34.36 28.14 -36.56
C GLU A 37 -34.00 26.63 -36.61
N ASP A 38 -34.84 25.76 -36.03
CA ASP A 38 -34.64 24.31 -35.98
C ASP A 38 -34.84 23.68 -37.36
N LYS A 39 -33.87 22.87 -37.79
CA LYS A 39 -33.91 22.05 -39.01
C LYS A 39 -33.80 20.56 -38.71
N GLU A 40 -33.36 20.21 -37.50
CA GLU A 40 -33.37 18.87 -36.94
C GLU A 40 -34.26 18.85 -35.70
N THR A 41 -34.89 17.70 -35.41
CA THR A 41 -35.66 17.52 -34.17
C THR A 41 -34.75 17.52 -32.95
N GLU A 42 -35.31 17.66 -31.75
CA GLU A 42 -34.63 17.25 -30.53
C GLU A 42 -34.23 15.76 -30.60
N ILE A 43 -33.16 15.36 -29.89
CA ILE A 43 -32.76 13.95 -29.78
C ILE A 43 -33.60 13.27 -28.70
N GLY A 44 -34.33 12.23 -29.09
CA GLY A 44 -35.11 11.39 -28.17
C GLY A 44 -34.28 10.44 -27.31
N ASN A 45 -34.95 9.85 -26.32
CA ASN A 45 -34.38 8.95 -25.32
C ASN A 45 -33.88 7.61 -25.94
N HIS A 46 -32.86 6.99 -25.34
CA HIS A 46 -32.29 5.72 -25.81
C HIS A 46 -32.03 4.74 -24.66
N GLY A 47 -32.44 3.47 -24.84
CA GLY A 47 -32.29 2.42 -23.83
C GLY A 47 -33.19 2.63 -22.60
N PRO A 48 -32.95 1.88 -21.51
CA PRO A 48 -33.56 2.18 -20.22
C PRO A 48 -32.97 3.47 -19.64
N LEU A 49 -33.80 4.20 -18.90
CA LEU A 49 -33.43 5.49 -18.29
C LEU A 49 -33.27 5.34 -16.77
N PRO A 50 -32.40 6.14 -16.13
CA PRO A 50 -32.32 6.21 -14.68
C PRO A 50 -33.57 6.84 -14.07
N SER A 51 -33.93 6.44 -12.85
CA SER A 51 -34.82 7.24 -11.98
C SER A 51 -34.09 8.44 -11.38
N GLU A 52 -34.80 9.34 -10.69
CA GLU A 52 -34.15 10.52 -10.10
C GLU A 52 -33.20 10.10 -8.99
N ALA A 53 -33.56 9.10 -8.17
CA ALA A 53 -32.66 8.52 -7.17
C ALA A 53 -31.38 7.91 -7.77
N GLN A 54 -31.44 7.39 -9.02
CA GLN A 54 -30.26 6.90 -9.75
C GLN A 54 -29.44 8.05 -10.34
N LEU A 55 -30.09 9.07 -10.93
CA LEU A 55 -29.43 10.29 -11.41
C LEU A 55 -28.72 11.01 -10.27
N ASP A 56 -29.39 11.22 -9.13
CA ASP A 56 -28.81 11.82 -7.94
C ASP A 56 -27.63 11.01 -7.42
N TYR A 57 -27.68 9.67 -7.43
CA TYR A 57 -26.50 8.92 -6.99
C TYR A 57 -25.28 9.15 -7.92
N HIS A 58 -25.49 9.20 -9.24
CA HIS A 58 -24.44 9.61 -10.18
C HIS A 58 -23.94 11.05 -9.91
N LYS A 59 -24.83 12.00 -9.61
CA LYS A 59 -24.47 13.39 -9.23
C LYS A 59 -23.71 13.48 -7.90
N GLU A 60 -23.98 12.58 -6.96
CA GLU A 60 -23.38 12.57 -5.62
C GLU A 60 -21.92 12.14 -5.62
N GLU A 61 -21.54 11.21 -6.51
CA GLU A 61 -20.22 10.58 -6.71
C GLU A 61 -19.62 9.80 -5.53
N LEU A 62 -19.70 10.34 -4.31
CA LEU A 62 -19.03 9.84 -3.11
C LEU A 62 -20.05 9.49 -2.01
N ALA A 63 -20.17 8.19 -1.73
CA ALA A 63 -20.90 7.64 -0.59
C ALA A 63 -19.94 6.99 0.42
N ALA A 64 -20.37 6.94 1.69
CA ALA A 64 -19.54 6.46 2.80
C ALA A 64 -20.22 5.32 3.58
N PHE A 65 -19.67 4.12 3.56
CA PHE A 65 -20.14 3.00 4.38
C PHE A 65 -19.60 3.12 5.81
N ILE A 66 -20.39 2.71 6.80
CA ILE A 66 -19.98 2.61 8.21
C ILE A 66 -20.29 1.19 8.73
N HIS A 67 -19.29 0.31 8.70
CA HIS A 67 -19.31 -0.98 9.39
C HIS A 67 -18.95 -0.80 10.86
N TYR A 68 -19.93 -0.99 11.76
CA TYR A 68 -19.73 -0.92 13.20
C TYR A 68 -20.71 -1.85 13.94
N GLY A 69 -20.21 -2.63 14.90
CA GLY A 69 -21.00 -3.66 15.58
C GLY A 69 -20.14 -4.59 16.43
N MET A 70 -20.62 -5.82 16.68
CA MET A 70 -19.89 -6.80 17.50
C MET A 70 -18.47 -7.09 16.99
N ASN A 71 -18.29 -7.10 15.67
CA ASN A 71 -17.07 -7.55 15.00
C ASN A 71 -15.87 -6.61 15.27
N THR A 72 -16.12 -5.31 15.51
CA THR A 72 -15.11 -4.37 16.02
C THR A 72 -14.60 -4.77 17.42
N TYR A 73 -15.45 -5.34 18.27
CA TYR A 73 -15.10 -5.75 19.63
C TYR A 73 -14.50 -7.15 19.69
N THR A 74 -14.94 -8.07 18.84
CA THR A 74 -14.38 -9.42 18.70
C THR A 74 -13.20 -9.51 17.72
N ASN A 75 -12.74 -8.37 17.18
CA ASN A 75 -11.62 -8.27 16.24
C ASN A 75 -11.75 -9.28 15.07
N SER A 76 -12.93 -9.32 14.47
CA SER A 76 -13.31 -10.22 13.37
C SER A 76 -13.88 -9.41 12.21
N GLU A 77 -13.89 -9.98 11.00
CA GLU A 77 -14.63 -9.40 9.87
C GLU A 77 -16.07 -9.91 9.85
N TRP A 78 -16.24 -11.24 9.92
CA TRP A 78 -17.53 -11.91 10.05
C TRP A 78 -17.66 -12.58 11.41
N GLY A 79 -18.63 -12.14 12.22
CA GLY A 79 -19.05 -12.86 13.42
C GLY A 79 -19.90 -14.10 13.09
N ASN A 80 -20.18 -14.91 14.10
CA ASN A 80 -20.81 -16.22 13.99
C ASN A 80 -22.20 -16.34 14.66
N GLY A 81 -22.75 -15.22 15.14
CA GLY A 81 -24.06 -15.13 15.79
C GLY A 81 -24.10 -15.60 17.24
N LYS A 82 -22.93 -15.72 17.88
CA LYS A 82 -22.75 -16.16 19.27
C LYS A 82 -21.87 -15.20 20.09
N GLU A 83 -21.54 -14.06 19.49
CA GLU A 83 -20.87 -12.94 20.12
C GLU A 83 -21.67 -12.49 21.35
N ASP A 84 -21.00 -12.13 22.44
CA ASP A 84 -21.67 -11.69 23.65
C ASP A 84 -22.03 -10.20 23.55
N PRO A 85 -23.33 -9.80 23.57
CA PRO A 85 -23.73 -8.40 23.54
C PRO A 85 -23.06 -7.53 24.62
N ARG A 86 -22.56 -8.14 25.70
CA ARG A 86 -21.84 -7.44 26.77
C ARG A 86 -20.48 -6.88 26.34
N TYR A 87 -19.92 -7.33 25.22
CA TYR A 87 -18.69 -6.73 24.67
C TYR A 87 -18.96 -5.45 23.86
N PHE A 88 -20.18 -5.22 23.37
CA PHE A 88 -20.51 -3.97 22.69
C PHE A 88 -20.66 -2.84 23.72
N ASN A 89 -19.63 -2.00 23.86
CA ASN A 89 -19.64 -0.91 24.83
C ASN A 89 -18.78 0.28 24.39
N PRO A 90 -19.23 1.11 23.42
CA PRO A 90 -18.47 2.26 22.98
C PRO A 90 -18.39 3.32 24.09
N THR A 91 -17.17 3.53 24.56
CA THR A 91 -16.82 4.39 25.71
C THR A 91 -16.85 5.89 25.38
N ASN A 92 -16.75 6.26 24.11
CA ASN A 92 -16.48 7.62 23.64
C ASN A 92 -17.17 7.91 22.30
N LEU A 93 -18.37 7.33 22.08
CA LEU A 93 -19.10 7.39 20.80
C LEU A 93 -19.32 8.82 20.33
N ASP A 94 -18.85 9.14 19.12
CA ASP A 94 -18.96 10.47 18.51
C ASP A 94 -19.41 10.36 17.05
N THR A 95 -20.70 10.04 16.85
CA THR A 95 -21.36 10.04 15.53
C THR A 95 -21.30 11.41 14.84
N ASP A 96 -21.09 12.47 15.63
CA ASP A 96 -20.92 13.83 15.16
C ASP A 96 -19.56 14.03 14.50
N GLN A 97 -18.48 13.45 15.04
CA GLN A 97 -17.17 13.33 14.38
C GLN A 97 -17.30 12.55 13.07
N TRP A 98 -18.04 11.43 13.05
CA TRP A 98 -18.21 10.60 11.85
C TRP A 98 -18.84 11.42 10.71
N ILE A 99 -20.07 11.90 10.93
CA ILE A 99 -20.85 12.59 9.90
C ILE A 99 -20.21 13.93 9.50
N ARG A 100 -19.68 14.71 10.46
CA ARG A 100 -18.99 15.97 10.14
C ARG A 100 -17.77 15.72 9.27
N THR A 101 -16.95 14.72 9.59
CA THR A 101 -15.77 14.36 8.77
C THR A 101 -16.17 14.01 7.36
N LEU A 102 -17.18 13.15 7.19
CA LEU A 102 -17.67 12.77 5.85
C LEU A 102 -18.22 13.97 5.07
N LYS A 103 -18.97 14.87 5.70
CA LYS A 103 -19.51 16.08 5.06
C LYS A 103 -18.41 17.07 4.66
N GLU A 104 -17.42 17.31 5.54
CA GLU A 104 -16.24 18.15 5.28
C GLU A 104 -15.38 17.56 4.13
N THR A 105 -15.21 16.23 4.12
CA THR A 105 -14.39 15.52 3.13
C THR A 105 -15.12 15.19 1.83
N GLY A 106 -16.34 15.71 1.65
CA GLY A 106 -17.02 15.81 0.35
C GLY A 106 -18.09 14.76 0.08
N PHE A 107 -18.26 13.74 0.92
CA PHE A 107 -19.30 12.73 0.79
C PHE A 107 -20.70 13.35 0.87
N LYS A 108 -21.66 12.80 0.13
CA LYS A 108 -23.06 13.27 0.10
C LYS A 108 -24.02 12.34 0.84
N ARG A 109 -23.70 11.04 0.80
CA ARG A 109 -24.45 9.91 1.32
C ARG A 109 -23.61 9.11 2.31
N THR A 110 -24.23 8.55 3.35
CA THR A 110 -23.63 7.52 4.19
C THR A 110 -24.57 6.34 4.39
N ILE A 111 -24.06 5.11 4.37
CA ILE A 111 -24.83 3.88 4.61
C ILE A 111 -24.39 3.32 5.96
N MET A 112 -25.34 3.18 6.89
CA MET A 112 -25.09 2.61 8.21
C MET A 112 -25.41 1.11 8.24
N VAL A 113 -24.46 0.29 8.72
CA VAL A 113 -24.70 -1.12 9.04
C VAL A 113 -25.50 -1.23 10.33
N VAL A 114 -26.79 -1.58 10.24
CA VAL A 114 -27.65 -1.71 11.44
C VAL A 114 -27.87 -3.16 11.89
N LYS A 115 -27.53 -4.13 11.04
CA LYS A 115 -27.38 -5.55 11.39
C LYS A 115 -26.48 -6.24 10.35
N HIS A 116 -25.34 -6.76 10.78
CA HIS A 116 -24.39 -7.53 9.95
C HIS A 116 -24.71 -9.03 9.96
N HIS A 117 -23.92 -9.85 9.27
CA HIS A 117 -24.11 -11.31 9.13
C HIS A 117 -24.25 -12.05 10.47
N ASP A 118 -23.55 -11.59 11.51
CA ASP A 118 -23.67 -12.03 12.90
C ASP A 118 -25.09 -11.87 13.49
N GLY A 119 -25.92 -10.99 12.92
CA GLY A 119 -27.29 -10.78 13.34
C GLY A 119 -27.47 -9.79 14.50
N PHE A 120 -26.38 -9.16 15.00
CA PHE A 120 -26.48 -8.19 16.08
C PHE A 120 -27.11 -6.87 15.59
N VAL A 121 -28.21 -6.46 16.22
CA VAL A 121 -28.95 -5.26 15.80
C VAL A 121 -28.48 -4.01 16.56
N ALA A 122 -28.04 -2.99 15.82
CA ALA A 122 -27.47 -1.75 16.33
C ALA A 122 -28.50 -0.78 16.96
N TYR A 123 -29.79 -1.13 16.93
CA TYR A 123 -30.90 -0.39 17.53
C TYR A 123 -31.78 -1.35 18.36
N PRO A 124 -32.56 -0.88 19.35
CA PRO A 124 -33.35 -1.71 20.26
C PRO A 124 -34.63 -2.27 19.57
N SER A 125 -34.45 -3.12 18.56
CA SER A 125 -35.54 -3.83 17.87
C SER A 125 -36.29 -4.74 18.84
N LYS A 126 -37.63 -4.75 18.77
CA LYS A 126 -38.46 -5.63 19.63
C LYS A 126 -38.57 -7.08 19.13
N TYR A 127 -37.91 -7.40 18.01
CA TYR A 127 -38.07 -8.70 17.33
C TYR A 127 -36.92 -9.70 17.58
N THR A 128 -35.84 -9.29 18.25
CA THR A 128 -34.77 -10.19 18.73
C THR A 128 -34.18 -9.66 20.04
N ASN A 129 -33.56 -10.54 20.82
CA ASN A 129 -32.81 -10.17 22.03
C ASN A 129 -31.33 -9.90 21.74
N HIS A 130 -30.84 -10.21 20.53
CA HIS A 130 -29.45 -10.01 20.13
C HIS A 130 -29.26 -8.59 19.56
N THR A 131 -29.35 -7.59 20.43
CA THR A 131 -29.33 -6.16 20.08
C THR A 131 -28.54 -5.35 21.09
N VAL A 132 -28.32 -4.07 20.80
CA VAL A 132 -27.80 -3.07 21.76
C VAL A 132 -28.58 -3.01 23.09
N ALA A 133 -29.85 -3.43 23.12
CA ALA A 133 -30.63 -3.50 24.37
C ALA A 133 -30.16 -4.59 25.35
N ALA A 134 -29.39 -5.58 24.87
CA ALA A 134 -28.72 -6.59 25.71
C ALA A 134 -27.27 -6.21 26.07
N SER A 135 -26.78 -5.05 25.61
CA SER A 135 -25.43 -4.55 25.90
C SER A 135 -25.42 -3.61 27.12
N PRO A 136 -24.27 -3.41 27.80
CA PRO A 136 -24.15 -2.43 28.87
C PRO A 136 -24.20 -0.97 28.37
N TRP A 137 -24.09 -0.74 27.06
CA TRP A 137 -24.02 0.60 26.49
C TRP A 137 -25.29 1.41 26.81
N LYS A 138 -25.11 2.54 27.52
CA LYS A 138 -26.19 3.40 28.05
C LYS A 138 -27.25 2.62 28.86
N ASP A 139 -26.81 1.67 29.70
CA ASP A 139 -27.67 0.76 30.47
C ASP A 139 -28.66 -0.07 29.62
N GLY A 140 -28.28 -0.46 28.41
CA GLY A 140 -29.18 -1.15 27.46
C GLY A 140 -30.24 -0.25 26.83
N LYS A 141 -30.08 1.09 26.94
CA LYS A 141 -30.99 2.10 26.34
C LYS A 141 -30.36 2.80 25.14
N GLY A 142 -29.19 2.32 24.68
CA GLY A 142 -28.53 2.84 23.50
C GLY A 142 -29.25 2.49 22.20
N ASP A 143 -29.16 3.38 21.22
CA ASP A 143 -29.72 3.22 19.89
C ASP A 143 -28.76 3.89 18.89
N LEU A 144 -27.88 3.12 18.26
CA LEU A 144 -26.83 3.69 17.41
C LEU A 144 -27.43 4.32 16.14
N LEU A 145 -28.49 3.73 15.60
CA LEU A 145 -29.17 4.26 14.43
C LEU A 145 -29.79 5.63 14.73
N GLU A 146 -30.38 5.82 15.92
CA GLU A 146 -30.91 7.13 16.32
C GLU A 146 -29.80 8.18 16.47
N GLU A 147 -28.65 7.86 17.08
CA GLU A 147 -27.54 8.82 17.22
C GLU A 147 -26.93 9.21 15.87
N VAL A 148 -26.68 8.24 14.98
CA VAL A 148 -26.21 8.51 13.61
C VAL A 148 -27.26 9.32 12.83
N SER A 149 -28.55 9.03 12.98
CA SER A 149 -29.63 9.76 12.32
C SER A 149 -29.77 11.21 12.81
N LYS A 150 -29.52 11.48 14.09
CA LYS A 150 -29.42 12.86 14.63
C LYS A 150 -28.26 13.60 14.01
N SER A 151 -27.06 13.01 13.99
CA SER A 151 -25.87 13.64 13.39
C SER A 151 -26.06 13.85 11.88
N ALA A 152 -26.64 12.89 11.16
CA ALA A 152 -26.99 13.04 9.74
C ALA A 152 -27.97 14.18 9.49
N SER A 153 -29.06 14.25 10.27
CA SER A 153 -30.06 15.32 10.22
C SER A 153 -29.47 16.70 10.55
N LYS A 154 -28.47 16.76 11.43
CA LYS A 154 -27.77 17.97 11.88
C LYS A 154 -26.81 18.55 10.82
N TYR A 155 -26.08 17.69 10.12
CA TYR A 155 -25.12 18.09 9.07
C TYR A 155 -25.68 17.95 7.65
N ASP A 156 -26.96 17.62 7.52
CA ASP A 156 -27.68 17.37 6.28
C ASP A 156 -27.00 16.33 5.37
N MET A 157 -26.57 15.22 5.96
CA MET A 157 -25.98 14.08 5.25
C MET A 157 -27.09 13.11 4.84
N ASN A 158 -27.15 12.72 3.56
CA ASN A 158 -28.12 11.72 3.12
C ASN A 158 -27.80 10.35 3.71
N MET A 159 -28.82 9.58 4.07
CA MET A 159 -28.65 8.27 4.71
C MET A 159 -29.15 7.13 3.84
N GLY A 160 -28.38 6.05 3.82
CA GLY A 160 -28.84 4.71 3.51
C GLY A 160 -28.73 3.78 4.72
N VAL A 161 -29.34 2.59 4.61
CA VAL A 161 -29.29 1.57 5.65
C VAL A 161 -28.96 0.21 5.08
N TYR A 162 -27.97 -0.46 5.68
CA TYR A 162 -27.61 -1.84 5.42
C TYR A 162 -28.24 -2.73 6.50
N LEU A 163 -28.90 -3.80 6.07
CA LEU A 163 -29.52 -4.81 6.94
C LEU A 163 -29.31 -6.19 6.29
N SER A 164 -28.35 -6.99 6.77
CA SER A 164 -27.98 -8.22 6.05
C SER A 164 -29.14 -9.22 5.97
N PRO A 165 -29.49 -9.73 4.77
CA PRO A 165 -30.45 -10.82 4.64
C PRO A 165 -29.96 -12.13 5.26
N TRP A 166 -28.64 -12.38 5.32
CA TRP A 166 -28.07 -13.47 6.12
C TRP A 166 -28.03 -13.08 7.60
N ASP A 167 -28.43 -14.01 8.47
CA ASP A 167 -28.45 -13.84 9.93
C ASP A 167 -27.96 -15.14 10.59
N ALA A 168 -26.77 -15.09 11.20
CA ALA A 168 -26.16 -16.24 11.86
C ALA A 168 -26.71 -16.49 13.28
N ASN A 169 -27.33 -15.49 13.90
CA ASN A 169 -27.90 -15.58 15.25
C ASN A 169 -29.35 -16.06 15.23
N HIS A 170 -30.19 -15.48 14.37
CA HIS A 170 -31.63 -15.55 14.55
C HIS A 170 -32.18 -16.97 14.30
N PRO A 171 -32.84 -17.62 15.28
CA PRO A 171 -33.16 -19.06 15.23
C PRO A 171 -34.23 -19.45 14.20
N LYS A 172 -34.77 -18.50 13.44
CA LYS A 172 -35.65 -18.75 12.28
C LYS A 172 -34.91 -18.73 10.94
N TYR A 173 -33.61 -18.38 10.89
CA TYR A 173 -32.78 -18.43 9.68
C TYR A 173 -32.49 -19.90 9.29
N HIS A 174 -33.51 -20.56 8.75
CA HIS A 174 -33.49 -21.97 8.41
C HIS A 174 -34.57 -22.24 7.36
N VAL A 175 -34.29 -23.12 6.38
CA VAL A 175 -35.22 -23.37 5.25
C VAL A 175 -36.62 -23.81 5.69
N ALA A 176 -36.71 -24.59 6.78
CA ALA A 176 -37.99 -25.04 7.34
C ALA A 176 -38.83 -23.93 8.02
N THR A 177 -38.27 -22.74 8.22
CA THR A 177 -38.94 -21.58 8.87
C THR A 177 -38.64 -20.26 8.14
N GLU A 178 -38.34 -20.32 6.84
CA GLU A 178 -37.96 -19.16 6.04
C GLU A 178 -39.07 -18.10 6.01
N LYS A 179 -40.35 -18.49 6.12
CA LYS A 179 -41.48 -17.56 6.17
C LYS A 179 -41.45 -16.69 7.43
N GLU A 180 -41.15 -17.27 8.58
CA GLU A 180 -40.98 -16.50 9.82
C GLU A 180 -39.74 -15.62 9.80
N TYR A 181 -38.65 -16.04 9.13
CA TYR A 181 -37.47 -15.18 8.95
C TYR A 181 -37.77 -13.99 8.02
N ASN A 182 -38.43 -14.22 6.88
CA ASN A 182 -38.86 -13.16 5.97
C ASN A 182 -39.78 -12.16 6.66
N GLN A 183 -40.70 -12.65 7.51
CA GLN A 183 -41.58 -11.79 8.29
C GLN A 183 -40.81 -11.01 9.39
N TYR A 184 -39.78 -11.60 10.00
CA TYR A 184 -38.87 -10.92 10.94
C TYR A 184 -38.09 -9.80 10.23
N TYR A 185 -37.48 -10.07 9.08
CA TYR A 185 -36.73 -9.09 8.30
C TYR A 185 -37.61 -7.93 7.82
N LEU A 186 -38.79 -8.23 7.24
CA LEU A 186 -39.78 -7.21 6.85
C LEU A 186 -40.31 -6.40 8.05
N ASN A 187 -40.33 -6.98 9.25
CA ASN A 187 -40.68 -6.27 10.47
C ASN A 187 -39.57 -5.33 10.95
N GLN A 188 -38.29 -5.67 10.74
CA GLN A 188 -37.17 -4.76 11.00
C GLN A 188 -37.13 -3.59 10.00
N LEU A 189 -37.37 -3.85 8.70
CA LEU A 189 -37.57 -2.78 7.71
C LEU A 189 -38.66 -1.80 8.14
N LYS A 190 -39.76 -2.30 8.74
CA LYS A 190 -40.87 -1.48 9.26
C LYS A 190 -40.53 -0.69 10.53
N GLU A 191 -39.59 -1.16 11.36
CA GLU A 191 -39.10 -0.38 12.49
C GLU A 191 -38.15 0.75 12.07
N ILE A 192 -37.39 0.53 10.98
CA ILE A 192 -36.42 1.48 10.44
C ILE A 192 -37.12 2.54 9.59
N LEU A 193 -37.74 2.13 8.47
CA LEU A 193 -38.31 3.04 7.46
C LEU A 193 -39.67 3.62 7.88
N GLY A 194 -40.36 2.97 8.82
CA GLY A 194 -41.64 3.43 9.37
C GLY A 194 -41.53 4.45 10.50
N ASN A 195 -40.32 4.92 10.85
CA ASN A 195 -40.08 5.68 12.08
C ASN A 195 -39.31 6.99 11.82
N PRO A 196 -39.93 8.17 11.96
CA PRO A 196 -39.34 9.46 11.55
C PRO A 196 -38.17 9.93 12.43
N LYS A 197 -37.76 9.18 13.46
CA LYS A 197 -36.53 9.44 14.22
C LYS A 197 -35.25 8.96 13.52
N TYR A 198 -35.38 8.11 12.50
CA TYR A 198 -34.27 7.52 11.77
C TYR A 198 -34.09 8.18 10.38
N GLY A 199 -32.88 8.09 9.81
CA GLY A 199 -32.53 8.70 8.53
C GLY A 199 -32.24 10.21 8.63
N ASN A 200 -32.00 10.86 7.49
CA ASN A 200 -31.91 12.32 7.42
C ASN A 200 -33.33 12.91 7.54
N LYS A 201 -33.67 13.50 8.69
CA LYS A 201 -34.97 14.15 8.97
C LYS A 201 -36.18 13.22 8.75
N GLY A 202 -36.03 11.92 9.02
CA GLY A 202 -37.07 10.92 8.79
C GLY A 202 -37.05 10.28 7.40
N LYS A 203 -35.93 10.37 6.66
CA LYS A 203 -35.78 9.82 5.29
C LYS A 203 -34.47 9.06 5.06
N PHE A 204 -34.58 7.92 4.41
CA PHE A 204 -33.50 7.19 3.75
C PHE A 204 -33.59 7.36 2.23
N ILE A 205 -32.44 7.42 1.55
CA ILE A 205 -32.32 7.42 0.09
C ILE A 205 -31.73 6.13 -0.47
N GLU A 206 -31.31 5.20 0.40
CA GLU A 206 -30.79 3.89 0.00
C GLU A 206 -31.11 2.77 1.02
N VAL A 207 -31.42 1.58 0.50
CA VAL A 207 -31.46 0.33 1.28
C VAL A 207 -30.53 -0.69 0.63
N TRP A 208 -29.64 -1.28 1.43
CA TRP A 208 -28.55 -2.14 0.96
C TRP A 208 -28.71 -3.57 1.51
N MET A 209 -28.69 -4.56 0.61
CA MET A 209 -28.92 -5.98 0.93
C MET A 209 -27.91 -6.88 0.21
N ASP A 210 -27.07 -7.62 0.94
CA ASP A 210 -26.11 -8.54 0.32
C ASP A 210 -26.75 -9.85 -0.20
N GLY A 211 -26.08 -10.45 -1.19
CA GLY A 211 -26.19 -11.88 -1.51
C GLY A 211 -25.17 -12.77 -0.76
N ALA A 212 -24.22 -12.15 -0.06
CA ALA A 212 -23.18 -12.82 0.72
C ALA A 212 -23.77 -13.73 1.80
N ARG A 213 -23.29 -14.97 1.85
CA ARG A 213 -23.74 -16.02 2.76
C ARG A 213 -22.64 -17.05 2.95
N GLY A 214 -22.29 -17.36 4.20
CA GLY A 214 -21.29 -18.36 4.53
C GLY A 214 -21.58 -19.73 3.90
N SER A 215 -20.55 -20.43 3.44
CA SER A 215 -20.66 -21.67 2.63
C SER A 215 -21.40 -22.83 3.32
N GLY A 216 -21.41 -22.87 4.66
CA GLY A 216 -22.17 -23.83 5.46
C GLY A 216 -23.53 -23.34 5.97
N ALA A 217 -23.96 -22.13 5.61
CA ALA A 217 -25.21 -21.54 6.11
C ALA A 217 -26.44 -22.06 5.36
N GLN A 218 -27.61 -21.95 6.00
CA GLN A 218 -28.89 -22.40 5.45
C GLN A 218 -29.27 -21.60 4.20
N LYS A 219 -29.69 -22.29 3.13
CA LYS A 219 -30.16 -21.66 1.88
C LYS A 219 -31.60 -21.16 2.00
N VAL A 220 -31.83 -20.24 2.94
CA VAL A 220 -33.12 -19.53 3.11
C VAL A 220 -33.49 -18.79 1.83
N THR A 221 -34.75 -18.90 1.40
CA THR A 221 -35.32 -18.12 0.29
C THR A 221 -35.85 -16.78 0.80
N TYR A 222 -35.56 -15.68 0.11
CA TYR A 222 -35.97 -14.32 0.54
C TYR A 222 -37.18 -13.81 -0.25
N THR A 223 -38.15 -13.17 0.41
CA THR A 223 -39.32 -12.54 -0.23
C THR A 223 -39.02 -11.13 -0.72
N PHE A 224 -37.95 -10.99 -1.51
CA PHE A 224 -37.43 -9.73 -2.02
C PHE A 224 -38.50 -8.82 -2.65
N ASP A 225 -39.45 -9.35 -3.43
CA ASP A 225 -40.56 -8.56 -4.00
C ASP A 225 -41.43 -7.87 -2.94
N GLU A 226 -41.69 -8.53 -1.80
CA GLU A 226 -42.44 -7.94 -0.69
C GLU A 226 -41.63 -6.87 0.04
N TRP A 227 -40.32 -7.09 0.19
CA TRP A 227 -39.39 -6.15 0.82
C TRP A 227 -39.23 -4.89 -0.04
N PHE A 228 -38.92 -5.04 -1.32
CA PHE A 228 -38.77 -3.94 -2.28
C PHE A 228 -40.06 -3.15 -2.47
N LYS A 229 -41.22 -3.83 -2.46
CA LYS A 229 -42.52 -3.17 -2.44
C LYS A 229 -42.68 -2.30 -1.19
N TYR A 230 -42.44 -2.83 0.00
CA TYR A 230 -42.59 -2.06 1.24
C TYR A 230 -41.61 -0.86 1.31
N ILE A 231 -40.37 -1.05 0.86
CA ILE A 231 -39.35 0.02 0.81
C ILE A 231 -39.83 1.19 -0.06
N LYS A 232 -40.42 0.90 -1.24
CA LYS A 232 -40.98 1.92 -2.14
C LYS A 232 -42.29 2.53 -1.63
N GLU A 233 -43.12 1.76 -0.90
CA GLU A 233 -44.31 2.28 -0.22
C GLU A 233 -43.96 3.22 0.95
N ALA A 234 -42.82 3.02 1.62
CA ALA A 234 -42.34 3.88 2.69
C ALA A 234 -41.62 5.14 2.18
N GLU A 235 -40.70 4.98 1.23
CA GLU A 235 -39.75 6.05 0.88
C GLU A 235 -39.99 6.74 -0.47
N GLY A 236 -40.54 6.04 -1.46
CA GLY A 236 -40.82 6.57 -2.81
C GLY A 236 -39.83 6.06 -3.87
N ASP A 237 -39.26 6.99 -4.67
CA ASP A 237 -38.11 6.68 -5.52
C ASP A 237 -36.85 6.67 -4.63
N ILE A 238 -36.25 5.49 -4.48
CA ILE A 238 -35.19 5.19 -3.53
C ILE A 238 -34.22 4.20 -4.15
N ALA A 239 -32.92 4.37 -3.90
CA ALA A 239 -31.93 3.41 -4.32
C ALA A 239 -32.09 2.10 -3.52
N ILE A 240 -32.17 0.98 -4.22
CA ILE A 240 -32.06 -0.36 -3.63
C ILE A 240 -30.84 -1.02 -4.26
N PHE A 241 -29.86 -1.36 -3.43
CA PHE A 241 -28.80 -2.30 -3.75
C PHE A 241 -29.26 -3.69 -3.35
N SER A 242 -29.18 -4.66 -4.26
CA SER A 242 -29.33 -6.07 -3.90
C SER A 242 -28.63 -7.02 -4.87
N ALA A 243 -28.54 -8.29 -4.48
CA ALA A 243 -28.19 -9.39 -5.39
C ALA A 243 -29.29 -9.73 -6.43
N GLN A 244 -30.45 -9.08 -6.35
CA GLN A 244 -31.54 -9.20 -7.33
C GLN A 244 -31.52 -8.01 -8.31
N PRO A 245 -32.18 -8.10 -9.49
CA PRO A 245 -32.21 -7.01 -10.47
C PRO A 245 -32.94 -5.76 -9.94
N THR A 246 -32.15 -4.86 -9.35
CA THR A 246 -32.56 -3.61 -8.69
C THR A 246 -31.81 -2.38 -9.24
N SER A 247 -32.17 -1.20 -8.75
CA SER A 247 -31.67 0.10 -9.23
C SER A 247 -30.16 0.30 -9.01
N VAL A 248 -29.58 -0.39 -8.04
CA VAL A 248 -28.15 -0.44 -7.80
C VAL A 248 -27.74 -1.92 -7.78
N ARG A 249 -26.62 -2.22 -8.42
CA ARG A 249 -25.96 -3.52 -8.40
C ARG A 249 -24.54 -3.35 -7.86
N TRP A 250 -24.00 -4.42 -7.31
CA TRP A 250 -22.57 -4.53 -7.04
C TRP A 250 -21.75 -4.35 -8.33
N ILE A 251 -20.57 -3.71 -8.26
CA ILE A 251 -19.63 -3.64 -9.39
C ILE A 251 -18.83 -4.94 -9.60
N GLY A 252 -19.08 -6.00 -8.82
CA GLY A 252 -18.43 -7.29 -8.96
C GLY A 252 -17.06 -7.42 -8.27
N ASN A 253 -16.57 -6.40 -7.55
CA ASN A 253 -15.35 -6.51 -6.74
C ASN A 253 -15.20 -5.40 -5.68
N GLU A 254 -14.82 -5.79 -4.46
CA GLU A 254 -14.59 -4.95 -3.27
C GLU A 254 -13.32 -4.05 -3.34
N ARG A 255 -12.82 -3.77 -4.56
CA ARG A 255 -11.63 -2.92 -4.80
C ARG A 255 -12.01 -1.53 -5.32
N GLY A 256 -13.29 -1.24 -5.52
CA GLY A 256 -13.76 0.03 -6.07
C GLY A 256 -13.39 0.23 -7.54
N ILE A 257 -13.25 -0.85 -8.32
CA ILE A 257 -12.82 -0.79 -9.73
C ILE A 257 -14.00 -1.17 -10.65
N ALA A 258 -14.53 -0.20 -11.40
CA ALA A 258 -15.49 -0.42 -12.47
C ALA A 258 -14.83 -0.86 -13.79
N GLY A 259 -15.59 -1.52 -14.66
CA GLY A 259 -15.13 -1.98 -15.97
C GLY A 259 -14.84 -0.86 -16.96
N ASP A 260 -14.20 -1.19 -18.07
CA ASP A 260 -14.21 -0.37 -19.29
C ASP A 260 -14.43 -1.32 -20.49
N PRO A 261 -15.60 -1.30 -21.15
CA PRO A 261 -16.78 -0.47 -20.86
C PRO A 261 -17.36 -0.71 -19.47
N VAL A 262 -18.03 0.31 -18.92
CA VAL A 262 -19.06 0.12 -17.89
C VAL A 262 -20.39 0.72 -18.37
N TRP A 263 -21.39 -0.15 -18.47
CA TRP A 263 -22.77 0.21 -18.78
C TRP A 263 -23.59 0.27 -17.49
N HIS A 264 -24.37 1.34 -17.33
CA HIS A 264 -25.33 1.49 -16.23
C HIS A 264 -26.69 0.88 -16.55
N LYS A 265 -26.65 -0.27 -17.21
CA LYS A 265 -27.80 -1.08 -17.57
C LYS A 265 -27.40 -2.55 -17.60
N VAL A 266 -28.36 -3.42 -17.29
CA VAL A 266 -28.23 -4.90 -17.28
C VAL A 266 -29.53 -5.51 -17.80
N LYS A 267 -29.50 -6.77 -18.24
CA LYS A 267 -30.72 -7.53 -18.52
C LYS A 267 -31.21 -8.15 -17.21
N ARG A 268 -32.47 -7.89 -16.81
CA ARG A 268 -33.06 -8.41 -15.56
C ARG A 268 -32.89 -9.93 -15.42
N ALA A 269 -33.08 -10.67 -16.52
CA ALA A 269 -32.97 -12.12 -16.55
C ALA A 269 -31.54 -12.67 -16.37
N ASN A 270 -30.50 -11.83 -16.47
CA ASN A 270 -29.10 -12.21 -16.31
C ASN A 270 -28.58 -11.94 -14.88
N ILE A 271 -29.34 -11.27 -14.02
CA ILE A 271 -29.03 -11.10 -12.60
C ILE A 271 -29.62 -12.28 -11.84
N THR A 272 -28.81 -13.32 -11.69
CA THR A 272 -29.15 -14.58 -10.99
C THR A 272 -28.19 -14.82 -9.83
N ASP A 273 -28.50 -15.78 -8.95
CA ASP A 273 -27.64 -16.18 -7.82
C ASP A 273 -26.19 -16.55 -8.25
N ASP A 274 -26.00 -17.00 -9.50
CA ASP A 274 -24.71 -17.39 -10.09
C ASP A 274 -24.17 -16.36 -11.11
N VAL A 275 -24.60 -15.08 -11.02
CA VAL A 275 -24.16 -14.02 -11.96
C VAL A 275 -22.66 -13.79 -11.90
N LYS A 276 -22.00 -13.77 -13.07
CA LYS A 276 -20.55 -13.53 -13.16
C LYS A 276 -20.18 -12.09 -12.73
N ASN A 277 -19.19 -11.95 -11.85
CA ASN A 277 -18.61 -10.66 -11.45
C ASN A 277 -18.21 -9.77 -12.64
N GLU A 278 -17.75 -10.36 -13.75
CA GLU A 278 -17.41 -9.66 -14.99
C GLU A 278 -18.65 -8.97 -15.63
N TYR A 279 -19.80 -9.64 -15.65
CA TYR A 279 -21.07 -9.08 -16.14
C TYR A 279 -21.55 -7.94 -15.23
N LEU A 280 -21.36 -8.07 -13.92
CA LEU A 280 -21.61 -6.98 -12.97
C LEU A 280 -20.67 -5.79 -13.22
N ASN A 281 -19.39 -6.05 -13.46
CA ASN A 281 -18.34 -5.04 -13.65
C ASN A 281 -18.52 -4.20 -14.92
N HIS A 282 -18.90 -4.85 -16.02
CA HIS A 282 -19.07 -4.22 -17.33
C HIS A 282 -20.52 -3.80 -17.64
N GLY A 283 -21.53 -4.43 -17.02
CA GLY A 283 -22.93 -4.26 -17.39
C GLY A 283 -23.25 -4.88 -18.76
N ASP A 284 -24.36 -4.44 -19.36
CA ASP A 284 -24.86 -5.01 -20.62
C ASP A 284 -25.22 -3.89 -21.63
N PRO A 285 -24.61 -3.85 -22.83
CA PRO A 285 -24.95 -2.85 -23.85
C PRO A 285 -26.42 -2.93 -24.29
N ASP A 286 -27.07 -4.10 -24.19
CA ASP A 286 -28.49 -4.30 -24.52
C ASP A 286 -29.34 -4.54 -23.26
N GLY A 287 -28.91 -4.00 -22.11
CA GLY A 287 -29.65 -4.09 -20.85
C GLY A 287 -31.05 -3.47 -20.91
N ASP A 288 -32.03 -4.14 -20.32
CA ASP A 288 -33.45 -3.75 -20.28
C ASP A 288 -33.84 -2.94 -19.01
N MET A 289 -32.91 -2.81 -18.07
CA MET A 289 -33.08 -2.07 -16.82
C MET A 289 -31.84 -1.21 -16.53
N TYR A 290 -32.04 0.07 -16.19
CA TYR A 290 -30.97 0.93 -15.72
C TYR A 290 -30.57 0.52 -14.30
N SER A 291 -29.26 0.37 -14.07
CA SER A 291 -28.70 -0.12 -12.81
C SER A 291 -27.32 0.51 -12.57
N VAL A 292 -27.21 1.29 -11.49
CA VAL A 292 -25.95 1.90 -11.05
C VAL A 292 -25.01 0.79 -10.60
N GLY A 293 -23.74 0.80 -11.04
CA GLY A 293 -22.76 -0.25 -10.69
C GLY A 293 -21.91 0.23 -9.51
N GLU A 294 -22.44 0.19 -8.31
CA GLU A 294 -21.81 0.78 -7.12
C GLU A 294 -20.43 0.16 -6.86
N ALA A 295 -19.42 1.03 -6.77
CA ALA A 295 -18.03 0.63 -6.55
C ALA A 295 -17.68 0.71 -5.07
N ASP A 296 -17.93 -0.39 -4.37
CA ASP A 296 -17.68 -0.61 -2.95
C ASP A 296 -16.21 -0.98 -2.67
N VAL A 297 -15.65 -0.42 -1.58
CA VAL A 297 -14.30 -0.74 -1.08
C VAL A 297 -14.07 -0.14 0.31
N SER A 298 -13.34 -0.82 1.19
CA SER A 298 -12.90 -0.23 2.48
C SER A 298 -11.70 0.71 2.35
N ILE A 299 -11.65 1.76 3.18
CA ILE A 299 -10.43 2.57 3.35
C ILE A 299 -9.29 1.75 3.98
N ARG A 300 -9.60 0.68 4.72
CA ARG A 300 -8.64 -0.27 5.33
C ARG A 300 -8.54 -1.55 4.51
N SER A 301 -7.92 -2.61 5.04
CA SER A 301 -7.90 -3.94 4.38
C SER A 301 -9.11 -4.79 4.75
N GLY A 302 -9.67 -4.63 5.95
CA GLY A 302 -10.98 -5.16 6.34
C GLY A 302 -12.10 -4.12 6.27
N TRP A 303 -13.35 -4.59 6.34
CA TRP A 303 -14.55 -3.77 6.48
C TRP A 303 -14.72 -3.27 7.92
N PHE A 304 -14.37 -4.05 8.94
CA PHE A 304 -14.40 -3.61 10.34
C PHE A 304 -13.06 -2.99 10.78
N TYR A 305 -13.06 -2.31 11.93
CA TYR A 305 -11.86 -1.69 12.47
C TYR A 305 -10.99 -2.70 13.22
N HIS A 306 -9.72 -2.77 12.82
CA HIS A 306 -8.67 -3.55 13.47
C HIS A 306 -7.46 -2.68 13.78
N ASP A 307 -6.90 -2.82 14.99
CA ASP A 307 -5.79 -2.00 15.49
C ASP A 307 -4.47 -2.19 14.72
N ASN A 308 -4.30 -3.33 14.03
CA ASN A 308 -3.12 -3.63 13.22
C ASN A 308 -3.24 -3.22 11.75
N GLN A 309 -4.35 -2.62 11.33
CA GLN A 309 -4.56 -2.16 9.95
C GLN A 309 -4.27 -0.65 9.81
N GLN A 310 -4.02 -0.22 8.57
CA GLN A 310 -3.79 1.19 8.21
C GLN A 310 -4.69 1.59 7.02
N PRO A 311 -5.02 2.88 6.87
CA PRO A 311 -5.80 3.35 5.73
C PRO A 311 -4.94 3.37 4.44
N LYS A 312 -5.54 2.93 3.33
CA LYS A 312 -4.99 2.99 1.96
C LYS A 312 -4.37 4.35 1.67
N SER A 313 -3.25 4.36 0.97
CA SER A 313 -2.51 5.58 0.65
C SER A 313 -3.33 6.51 -0.26
N LEU A 314 -2.99 7.81 -0.24
CA LEU A 314 -3.59 8.80 -1.14
C LEU A 314 -3.52 8.39 -2.62
N LYS A 315 -2.42 7.74 -3.03
CA LYS A 315 -2.23 7.27 -4.41
C LYS A 315 -3.19 6.13 -4.78
N GLU A 316 -3.46 5.21 -3.85
CA GLU A 316 -4.45 4.15 -4.04
C GLU A 316 -5.87 4.71 -4.08
N LEU A 317 -6.22 5.63 -3.17
CA LEU A 317 -7.56 6.26 -3.17
C LEU A 317 -7.82 7.07 -4.44
N MET A 318 -6.81 7.75 -4.99
CA MET A 318 -6.92 8.46 -6.27
C MET A 318 -7.02 7.50 -7.46
N ASP A 319 -6.28 6.39 -7.48
CA ASP A 319 -6.42 5.37 -8.53
C ASP A 319 -7.78 4.67 -8.49
N ILE A 320 -8.31 4.40 -7.29
CA ILE A 320 -9.69 3.94 -7.06
C ILE A 320 -10.70 4.97 -7.58
N TYR A 321 -10.54 6.26 -7.25
CA TYR A 321 -11.41 7.33 -7.72
C TYR A 321 -11.44 7.42 -9.25
N PHE A 322 -10.28 7.37 -9.92
CA PHE A 322 -10.22 7.32 -11.39
C PHE A 322 -10.80 6.02 -12.00
N LYS A 323 -10.91 4.94 -11.23
CA LYS A 323 -11.48 3.65 -11.65
C LYS A 323 -12.94 3.43 -11.23
N SER A 324 -13.54 4.35 -10.47
CA SER A 324 -14.95 4.34 -10.06
C SER A 324 -15.66 5.57 -10.64
N VAL A 325 -15.53 6.72 -9.98
CA VAL A 325 -16.11 8.01 -10.39
C VAL A 325 -15.55 8.46 -11.75
N GLY A 326 -14.25 8.23 -11.98
CA GLY A 326 -13.61 8.46 -13.29
C GLY A 326 -14.07 7.52 -14.41
N ARG A 327 -14.91 6.52 -14.11
CA ARG A 327 -15.59 5.65 -15.07
C ARG A 327 -17.13 5.82 -15.02
N GLY A 328 -17.63 6.80 -14.28
CA GLY A 328 -19.03 7.23 -14.30
C GLY A 328 -19.91 6.64 -13.21
N THR A 329 -19.34 5.82 -12.31
CA THR A 329 -20.10 5.16 -11.23
C THR A 329 -19.72 5.69 -9.85
N PRO A 330 -20.65 5.75 -8.87
CA PRO A 330 -20.35 6.18 -7.52
C PRO A 330 -19.35 5.26 -6.80
N LEU A 331 -18.52 5.87 -5.95
CA LEU A 331 -17.61 5.21 -5.03
C LEU A 331 -18.26 5.12 -3.64
N LEU A 332 -18.46 3.91 -3.13
CA LEU A 332 -18.87 3.63 -1.76
C LEU A 332 -17.64 3.24 -0.93
N LEU A 333 -17.01 4.23 -0.30
CA LEU A 333 -15.83 4.00 0.56
C LEU A 333 -16.29 3.65 1.97
N ASN A 334 -15.88 2.51 2.54
CA ASN A 334 -16.13 2.18 3.94
C ASN A 334 -15.09 2.80 4.88
N ILE A 335 -15.55 3.46 5.96
CA ILE A 335 -14.73 4.01 7.04
C ILE A 335 -15.22 3.38 8.36
N PRO A 336 -14.48 2.45 8.99
CA PRO A 336 -14.95 1.78 10.19
C PRO A 336 -14.55 2.52 11.49
N PRO A 337 -15.48 2.79 12.42
CA PRO A 337 -15.17 3.31 13.73
C PRO A 337 -14.46 2.28 14.63
N ASN A 338 -13.59 2.77 15.51
CA ASN A 338 -12.83 1.98 16.48
C ASN A 338 -13.66 1.56 17.71
N LYS A 339 -13.04 0.78 18.60
CA LYS A 339 -13.68 0.25 19.83
C LYS A 339 -14.19 1.32 20.80
N GLU A 340 -13.71 2.56 20.71
CA GLU A 340 -14.25 3.68 21.49
C GLU A 340 -15.56 4.25 20.90
N GLY A 341 -15.73 4.13 19.58
CA GLY A 341 -16.84 4.73 18.83
C GLY A 341 -16.45 5.97 18.02
N LYS A 342 -15.21 6.04 17.52
CA LYS A 342 -14.66 7.14 16.71
C LYS A 342 -14.00 6.62 15.44
N PHE A 343 -14.05 7.40 14.35
CA PHE A 343 -13.10 7.20 13.26
C PHE A 343 -11.69 7.48 13.77
N ALA A 344 -10.73 6.63 13.42
CA ALA A 344 -9.34 6.80 13.82
C ALA A 344 -8.74 8.05 13.16
N ASP A 345 -7.90 8.79 13.89
CA ASP A 345 -7.37 10.08 13.40
C ASP A 345 -6.57 9.95 12.10
N ALA A 346 -5.90 8.81 11.88
CA ALA A 346 -5.22 8.49 10.62
C ALA A 346 -6.20 8.39 9.42
N ASP A 347 -7.39 7.86 9.64
CA ASP A 347 -8.43 7.73 8.60
C ASP A 347 -9.05 9.12 8.33
N VAL A 348 -9.33 9.88 9.39
CA VAL A 348 -9.80 11.27 9.32
C VAL A 348 -8.78 12.16 8.57
N ALA A 349 -7.48 11.97 8.80
CA ALA A 349 -6.41 12.65 8.08
C ALA A 349 -6.38 12.24 6.59
N ARG A 350 -6.40 10.94 6.29
CA ARG A 350 -6.39 10.41 4.91
C ARG A 350 -7.59 10.90 4.08
N LEU A 351 -8.77 11.01 4.66
CA LEU A 351 -9.95 11.58 3.97
C LEU A 351 -9.78 13.08 3.69
N LYS A 352 -9.11 13.83 4.57
CA LYS A 352 -8.78 15.25 4.36
C LYS A 352 -7.69 15.45 3.29
N GLU A 353 -6.66 14.59 3.27
CA GLU A 353 -5.67 14.53 2.19
C GLU A 353 -6.34 14.26 0.83
N PHE A 354 -7.24 13.28 0.77
CA PHE A 354 -7.99 12.91 -0.43
C PHE A 354 -8.89 14.07 -0.90
N LYS A 355 -9.65 14.70 -0.01
CA LYS A 355 -10.47 15.88 -0.34
C LYS A 355 -9.63 17.05 -0.85
N ALA A 356 -8.53 17.39 -0.19
CA ALA A 356 -7.64 18.47 -0.63
C ALA A 356 -7.01 18.19 -2.01
N THR A 357 -6.72 16.92 -2.31
CA THR A 357 -6.19 16.46 -3.61
C THR A 357 -7.23 16.61 -4.73
N LEU A 358 -8.49 16.23 -4.46
CA LEU A 358 -9.60 16.46 -5.40
C LEU A 358 -9.88 17.95 -5.60
N ASP A 359 -9.88 18.75 -4.52
CA ASP A 359 -10.08 20.20 -4.58
C ASP A 359 -8.98 20.87 -5.42
N GLN A 360 -7.71 20.50 -5.23
CA GLN A 360 -6.61 21.04 -6.03
C GLN A 360 -6.69 20.61 -7.51
N MET A 361 -7.16 19.40 -7.80
CA MET A 361 -7.37 18.93 -9.17
C MET A 361 -8.48 19.70 -9.89
N TYR A 362 -9.61 19.95 -9.20
CA TYR A 362 -10.76 20.66 -9.76
C TYR A 362 -10.72 22.19 -9.58
N ALA A 363 -9.68 22.74 -8.93
CA ALA A 363 -9.53 24.17 -8.67
C ALA A 363 -9.50 25.04 -9.94
N THR A 364 -9.15 24.47 -11.10
CA THR A 364 -9.24 25.15 -12.40
C THR A 364 -9.47 24.13 -13.50
N ASP A 365 -10.63 24.18 -14.13
CA ASP A 365 -10.82 23.66 -15.48
C ASP A 365 -10.16 24.60 -16.49
N PHE A 366 -9.25 24.08 -17.31
CA PHE A 366 -8.60 24.84 -18.38
C PHE A 366 -9.44 24.93 -19.66
N ALA A 367 -10.47 24.08 -19.83
CA ALA A 367 -11.36 24.12 -20.98
C ALA A 367 -12.51 25.12 -20.83
N LYS A 368 -12.79 25.64 -19.62
CA LYS A 368 -13.88 26.60 -19.39
C LYS A 368 -13.75 27.86 -20.24
N GLY A 369 -14.70 28.06 -21.15
CA GLY A 369 -14.71 29.15 -22.12
C GLY A 369 -13.75 28.97 -23.31
N ALA A 370 -13.14 27.79 -23.47
CA ALA A 370 -12.28 27.46 -24.62
C ALA A 370 -13.08 27.39 -25.93
N THR A 371 -12.40 27.62 -27.05
CA THR A 371 -13.04 27.61 -28.38
C THR A 371 -13.17 26.18 -28.87
N VAL A 372 -14.39 25.78 -29.26
CA VAL A 372 -14.69 24.43 -29.74
C VAL A 372 -15.02 24.46 -31.24
N THR A 373 -14.51 23.49 -32.00
CA THR A 373 -14.86 23.26 -33.40
C THR A 373 -15.23 21.80 -33.60
N ALA A 374 -16.50 21.52 -33.91
CA ALA A 374 -17.02 20.18 -34.16
C ALA A 374 -16.96 19.80 -35.65
N SER A 375 -16.93 18.49 -35.95
CA SER A 375 -17.06 17.96 -37.31
C SER A 375 -18.48 18.14 -37.86
N SER A 376 -19.48 18.14 -36.98
CA SER A 376 -20.82 18.67 -37.22
C SER A 376 -21.53 18.92 -35.88
N THR A 377 -22.56 19.75 -35.89
CA THR A 377 -23.42 20.00 -34.72
C THR A 377 -24.87 20.00 -35.17
N ARG A 378 -25.75 19.42 -34.35
CA ARG A 378 -27.17 19.29 -34.64
C ARG A 378 -27.81 20.66 -34.87
N GLN A 379 -28.56 20.81 -35.96
CA GLN A 379 -29.21 22.04 -36.37
C GLN A 379 -30.53 22.25 -35.59
N ASN A 380 -30.41 22.34 -34.27
CA ASN A 380 -31.50 22.54 -33.32
C ASN A 380 -30.99 23.45 -32.17
N HIS A 381 -31.78 24.44 -31.77
CA HIS A 381 -31.36 25.53 -30.88
C HIS A 381 -30.80 25.10 -29.51
N LEU A 382 -31.13 23.90 -29.05
CA LEU A 382 -30.66 23.30 -27.80
C LEU A 382 -29.18 22.87 -27.84
N TYR A 383 -28.62 22.60 -29.02
CA TYR A 383 -27.30 21.98 -29.18
C TYR A 383 -26.28 22.92 -29.82
N LYS A 384 -25.14 23.16 -29.15
CA LYS A 384 -24.07 24.08 -29.62
C LYS A 384 -22.69 23.59 -29.20
N GLU A 385 -21.68 23.81 -30.01
CA GLU A 385 -20.28 23.46 -29.72
C GLU A 385 -19.80 24.10 -28.41
N SER A 386 -20.24 25.34 -28.14
CA SER A 386 -19.87 26.09 -26.94
C SER A 386 -20.42 25.51 -25.64
N HIS A 387 -21.47 24.68 -25.69
CA HIS A 387 -22.01 24.04 -24.48
C HIS A 387 -21.05 22.99 -23.91
N LEU A 388 -20.14 22.42 -24.72
CA LEU A 388 -19.09 21.53 -24.22
C LEU A 388 -18.11 22.22 -23.26
N THR A 389 -18.08 23.56 -23.22
CA THR A 389 -17.05 24.32 -22.47
C THR A 389 -17.60 25.50 -21.66
N ASP A 390 -18.92 25.71 -21.59
CA ASP A 390 -19.48 26.78 -20.75
C ASP A 390 -19.53 26.41 -19.24
N GLY A 391 -19.38 25.11 -18.95
CA GLY A 391 -19.26 24.55 -17.61
C GLY A 391 -20.60 24.51 -16.87
N LYS A 392 -21.66 24.08 -17.56
CA LYS A 392 -22.97 23.74 -17.00
C LYS A 392 -23.39 22.32 -17.39
N ASP A 393 -24.16 21.67 -16.54
CA ASP A 393 -24.71 20.32 -16.82
C ASP A 393 -26.10 20.34 -17.50
N ASP A 394 -26.74 21.51 -17.64
CA ASP A 394 -28.09 21.69 -18.23
C ASP A 394 -28.09 22.07 -19.72
N THR A 395 -26.91 22.17 -20.33
CA THR A 395 -26.71 22.46 -21.76
C THR A 395 -25.91 21.35 -22.44
N SER A 396 -26.15 21.13 -23.74
CA SER A 396 -25.57 19.98 -24.45
C SER A 396 -24.99 20.33 -25.83
N TRP A 397 -24.07 19.51 -26.31
CA TRP A 397 -23.70 19.36 -27.71
C TRP A 397 -24.10 17.98 -28.22
N ALA A 398 -24.43 17.88 -29.52
CA ALA A 398 -24.68 16.62 -30.20
C ALA A 398 -24.41 16.72 -31.70
N LEU A 399 -24.16 15.58 -32.34
CA LEU A 399 -23.92 15.46 -33.77
C LEU A 399 -25.19 15.68 -34.61
N SER A 400 -25.00 16.19 -35.83
CA SER A 400 -26.07 16.33 -36.83
C SER A 400 -26.39 15.03 -37.56
N ASN A 401 -27.54 14.99 -38.22
CA ASN A 401 -28.00 13.91 -39.10
C ASN A 401 -28.01 12.54 -38.40
N ASP A 402 -28.31 12.55 -37.10
CA ASP A 402 -28.32 11.40 -36.18
C ASP A 402 -27.01 10.56 -36.15
N ALA A 403 -25.87 11.17 -36.52
CA ALA A 403 -24.60 10.46 -36.63
C ALA A 403 -24.11 9.90 -35.28
N THR A 404 -23.66 8.64 -35.29
CA THR A 404 -23.13 7.92 -34.12
C THR A 404 -21.61 8.04 -33.94
N THR A 405 -20.91 8.63 -34.91
CA THR A 405 -19.46 8.90 -34.87
C THR A 405 -19.14 10.28 -35.40
N GLY A 406 -18.05 10.88 -34.92
CA GLY A 406 -17.67 12.25 -35.23
C GLY A 406 -16.58 12.74 -34.31
N SER A 407 -16.20 14.02 -34.40
CA SER A 407 -15.17 14.60 -33.54
C SER A 407 -15.42 16.06 -33.21
N PHE A 408 -14.76 16.54 -32.15
CA PHE A 408 -14.62 17.95 -31.86
C PHE A 408 -13.19 18.25 -31.40
N THR A 409 -12.74 19.47 -31.66
CA THR A 409 -11.45 19.99 -31.21
C THR A 409 -11.67 21.20 -30.31
N VAL A 410 -11.05 21.18 -29.14
CA VAL A 410 -11.05 22.28 -28.17
C VAL A 410 -9.69 22.95 -28.21
N ASP A 411 -9.66 24.26 -28.40
CA ASP A 411 -8.47 25.11 -28.33
C ASP A 411 -8.52 25.94 -27.04
N LEU A 412 -7.59 25.65 -26.12
CA LEU A 412 -7.47 26.28 -24.80
C LEU A 412 -6.97 27.73 -24.85
N GLY A 413 -6.78 28.30 -26.06
CA GLY A 413 -6.32 29.66 -26.33
C GLY A 413 -4.83 29.91 -26.05
N GLN A 414 -4.20 29.03 -25.26
CA GLN A 414 -2.79 29.00 -24.95
C GLN A 414 -2.37 27.57 -24.59
N LYS A 415 -1.07 27.29 -24.59
CA LYS A 415 -0.57 26.03 -24.03
C LYS A 415 -0.89 25.91 -22.54
N ARG A 416 -1.34 24.73 -22.11
CA ARG A 416 -1.57 24.36 -20.71
C ARG A 416 -0.88 23.04 -20.40
N ARG A 417 -0.35 22.91 -19.16
CA ARG A 417 0.12 21.63 -18.62
C ARG A 417 -1.05 20.94 -17.92
N PHE A 418 -1.46 19.77 -18.37
CA PHE A 418 -2.58 19.00 -17.81
C PHE A 418 -2.30 17.50 -17.83
N ASP A 419 -3.03 16.73 -17.02
CA ASP A 419 -2.92 15.27 -16.94
C ASP A 419 -4.26 14.53 -16.71
N VAL A 420 -5.40 15.25 -16.76
CA VAL A 420 -6.75 14.65 -16.81
C VAL A 420 -7.59 15.38 -17.87
N VAL A 421 -8.35 14.61 -18.65
CA VAL A 421 -9.40 15.12 -19.55
C VAL A 421 -10.74 14.45 -19.21
N GLU A 422 -11.83 15.23 -19.24
CA GLU A 422 -13.18 14.82 -18.83
C GLU A 422 -14.15 14.79 -20.01
N LEU A 423 -15.11 13.86 -19.96
CA LEU A 423 -16.32 13.82 -20.79
C LEU A 423 -17.55 13.51 -19.90
N LYS A 424 -18.72 14.09 -20.19
CA LYS A 424 -20.01 13.75 -19.53
C LYS A 424 -21.13 13.56 -20.56
N GLU A 425 -21.84 12.43 -20.56
CA GLU A 425 -23.07 12.23 -21.36
C GLU A 425 -24.33 12.73 -20.65
N ASP A 426 -25.34 13.15 -21.43
CA ASP A 426 -26.72 13.27 -20.94
C ASP A 426 -27.33 11.88 -20.70
N ILE A 427 -27.01 11.29 -19.54
CA ILE A 427 -27.59 9.99 -19.13
C ILE A 427 -29.07 10.06 -18.75
N ALA A 428 -29.66 11.25 -18.56
CA ALA A 428 -31.11 11.37 -18.37
C ALA A 428 -31.88 11.05 -19.67
N LYS A 429 -31.25 11.27 -20.83
CA LYS A 429 -31.69 10.74 -22.14
C LYS A 429 -31.10 9.37 -22.48
N GLY A 430 -30.41 8.72 -21.54
CA GLY A 430 -29.84 7.38 -21.62
C GLY A 430 -28.43 7.34 -22.23
N GLN A 431 -27.59 6.43 -21.69
CA GLN A 431 -26.17 6.23 -22.04
C GLN A 431 -25.99 5.63 -23.46
N ARG A 432 -25.00 6.13 -24.22
CA ARG A 432 -24.92 5.90 -25.69
C ARG A 432 -23.53 5.57 -26.19
N ILE A 433 -22.50 6.30 -25.76
CA ILE A 433 -21.14 6.20 -26.29
C ILE A 433 -20.55 4.83 -25.93
N SER A 434 -20.04 4.12 -26.95
CA SER A 434 -19.42 2.80 -26.83
C SER A 434 -17.93 2.78 -27.23
N GLY A 435 -17.42 3.87 -27.81
CA GLY A 435 -16.00 4.09 -28.04
C GLY A 435 -15.65 5.56 -28.25
N PHE A 436 -14.53 5.99 -27.67
CA PHE A 436 -13.95 7.31 -27.92
C PHE A 436 -12.41 7.30 -27.86
N LYS A 437 -11.78 8.25 -28.54
CA LYS A 437 -10.33 8.52 -28.49
C LYS A 437 -10.07 10.01 -28.26
N ILE A 438 -9.09 10.31 -27.41
CA ILE A 438 -8.60 11.66 -27.11
C ILE A 438 -7.18 11.80 -27.67
N GLU A 439 -6.93 12.89 -28.39
CA GLU A 439 -5.63 13.23 -28.98
C GLU A 439 -5.24 14.67 -28.62
N VAL A 440 -3.94 14.94 -28.55
CA VAL A 440 -3.37 16.27 -28.26
C VAL A 440 -2.45 16.73 -29.38
N GLU A 441 -2.46 18.03 -29.67
CA GLU A 441 -1.56 18.62 -30.67
C GLU A 441 -0.21 18.98 -30.02
N ILE A 442 0.83 18.21 -30.36
CA ILE A 442 2.21 18.41 -29.93
C ILE A 442 3.06 18.68 -31.17
N ASN A 443 3.77 19.81 -31.21
CA ASN A 443 4.65 20.20 -32.33
C ASN A 443 4.01 20.08 -33.73
N GLY A 444 2.72 20.45 -33.83
CA GLY A 444 1.95 20.38 -35.08
C GLY A 444 1.52 18.98 -35.50
N ARG A 445 1.62 17.97 -34.61
CA ARG A 445 1.17 16.59 -34.84
C ARG A 445 0.15 16.19 -33.78
N TRP A 446 -0.86 15.44 -34.18
CA TRP A 446 -1.81 14.80 -33.26
C TRP A 446 -1.21 13.53 -32.69
N VAL A 447 -1.22 13.39 -31.37
CA VAL A 447 -0.72 12.23 -30.62
C VAL A 447 -1.84 11.70 -29.73
N THR A 448 -2.07 10.38 -29.69
CA THR A 448 -3.06 9.78 -28.78
C THR A 448 -2.68 10.08 -27.33
N TYR A 449 -3.64 10.65 -26.60
CA TYR A 449 -3.53 10.98 -25.19
C TYR A 449 -4.16 9.89 -24.30
N GLY A 450 -5.29 9.33 -24.76
CA GLY A 450 -5.99 8.22 -24.12
C GLY A 450 -7.24 7.84 -24.90
N GLU A 451 -7.86 6.73 -24.55
CA GLU A 451 -9.06 6.18 -25.19
C GLU A 451 -9.88 5.38 -24.17
N GLY A 452 -11.07 4.94 -24.58
CA GLY A 452 -11.96 4.15 -23.74
C GLY A 452 -13.24 3.76 -24.46
N SER A 453 -14.06 2.92 -23.83
CA SER A 453 -15.34 2.49 -24.40
C SER A 453 -16.47 3.44 -24.01
N THR A 454 -17.01 3.33 -22.79
CA THR A 454 -18.16 4.15 -22.36
C THR A 454 -17.75 5.47 -21.73
N VAL A 455 -18.62 6.48 -21.84
CA VAL A 455 -18.48 7.76 -21.11
C VAL A 455 -19.39 7.79 -19.88
N GLY A 456 -20.70 7.52 -20.03
CA GLY A 456 -21.65 7.56 -18.92
C GLY A 456 -21.80 8.96 -18.32
N TYR A 457 -22.19 9.04 -17.05
CA TYR A 457 -22.37 10.33 -16.36
C TYR A 457 -21.08 11.17 -16.36
N ARG A 458 -19.92 10.52 -16.21
CA ARG A 458 -18.61 11.16 -16.11
C ARG A 458 -17.50 10.20 -16.51
N ARG A 459 -16.53 10.66 -17.30
CA ARG A 459 -15.36 9.89 -17.70
C ARG A 459 -14.11 10.73 -17.53
N LEU A 460 -13.23 10.33 -16.62
CA LEU A 460 -11.94 10.99 -16.35
C LEU A 460 -10.80 10.15 -16.94
N VAL A 461 -10.18 10.65 -18.00
CA VAL A 461 -9.01 10.03 -18.62
C VAL A 461 -7.76 10.68 -18.04
N GLN A 462 -7.19 10.08 -16.98
CA GLN A 462 -5.88 10.46 -16.47
C GLN A 462 -4.78 9.86 -17.35
N GLY A 463 -4.23 10.67 -18.25
CA GLY A 463 -3.09 10.33 -19.10
C GLY A 463 -1.75 10.60 -18.42
N LYS A 464 -0.67 10.63 -19.22
CA LYS A 464 0.61 11.22 -18.78
C LYS A 464 0.51 12.75 -18.80
N PRO A 465 1.23 13.47 -17.92
CA PRO A 465 1.29 14.93 -17.97
C PRO A 465 1.84 15.44 -19.30
N VAL A 466 1.12 16.35 -19.93
CA VAL A 466 1.44 16.91 -21.25
C VAL A 466 1.28 18.42 -21.23
N GLU A 467 2.05 19.13 -22.06
CA GLU A 467 1.84 20.54 -22.37
C GLU A 467 1.30 20.67 -23.80
N ALA A 468 0.03 21.06 -23.94
CA ALA A 468 -0.63 21.22 -25.24
C ALA A 468 -1.64 22.38 -25.22
N GLN A 469 -2.01 22.88 -26.41
CA GLN A 469 -3.04 23.91 -26.57
C GLN A 469 -4.34 23.36 -27.17
N LYS A 470 -4.26 22.39 -28.10
CA LYS A 470 -5.43 21.79 -28.73
C LYS A 470 -5.60 20.33 -28.35
N ILE A 471 -6.85 19.96 -28.09
CA ILE A 471 -7.27 18.59 -27.73
C ILE A 471 -8.39 18.21 -28.69
N ARG A 472 -8.29 17.03 -29.32
CA ARG A 472 -9.32 16.47 -30.20
C ARG A 472 -9.94 15.25 -29.54
N VAL A 473 -11.26 15.24 -29.42
CA VAL A 473 -12.04 14.06 -29.04
C VAL A 473 -12.71 13.51 -30.28
N THR A 474 -12.59 12.20 -30.50
CA THR A 474 -13.26 11.48 -31.59
C THR A 474 -14.14 10.40 -30.98
N ILE A 475 -15.45 10.46 -31.22
CA ILE A 475 -16.38 9.37 -30.88
C ILE A 475 -16.25 8.31 -31.98
N THR A 476 -15.73 7.14 -31.60
CA THR A 476 -15.47 6.01 -32.51
C THR A 476 -16.62 5.02 -32.57
N GLY A 477 -17.54 5.06 -31.59
CA GLY A 477 -18.81 4.33 -31.64
C GLY A 477 -19.83 4.81 -30.61
N ALA A 478 -21.11 4.71 -30.95
CA ALA A 478 -22.23 4.91 -30.03
C ALA A 478 -23.47 4.13 -30.51
N GLN A 479 -24.34 3.74 -29.57
CA GLN A 479 -25.59 3.01 -29.85
C GLN A 479 -26.73 3.92 -30.36
N ALA A 480 -26.61 5.22 -30.15
CA ALA A 480 -27.47 6.28 -30.69
C ALA A 480 -26.65 7.58 -30.80
N THR A 481 -27.21 8.63 -31.43
CA THR A 481 -26.60 9.96 -31.54
C THR A 481 -26.07 10.43 -30.17
N PRO A 482 -24.74 10.64 -30.00
CA PRO A 482 -24.16 11.09 -28.74
C PRO A 482 -24.73 12.43 -28.29
N ILE A 483 -24.90 12.58 -26.98
CA ILE A 483 -25.21 13.85 -26.32
C ILE A 483 -24.18 14.03 -25.22
N LEU A 484 -23.40 15.10 -25.28
CA LEU A 484 -22.39 15.45 -24.28
C LEU A 484 -22.73 16.80 -23.66
N ASN A 485 -22.71 16.90 -22.33
CA ASN A 485 -23.03 18.13 -21.62
C ASN A 485 -21.79 18.93 -21.23
N ASN A 486 -20.64 18.27 -21.02
CA ASN A 486 -19.41 18.96 -20.64
C ASN A 486 -18.14 18.24 -21.12
N PHE A 487 -17.09 19.02 -21.36
CA PHE A 487 -15.70 18.62 -21.59
C PHE A 487 -14.79 19.52 -20.74
N SER A 488 -14.03 18.92 -19.84
CA SER A 488 -13.14 19.64 -18.90
C SER A 488 -11.70 19.14 -19.00
N VAL A 489 -10.73 19.97 -18.60
CA VAL A 489 -9.30 19.66 -18.65
C VAL A 489 -8.64 20.11 -17.35
N TYR A 490 -8.12 19.15 -16.59
CA TYR A 490 -7.63 19.37 -15.22
C TYR A 490 -6.16 18.97 -15.05
N LYS A 491 -5.56 19.47 -13.96
CA LYS A 491 -4.20 19.16 -13.54
C LYS A 491 -4.21 18.64 -12.11
N THR A 492 -3.79 17.39 -11.91
CA THR A 492 -3.60 16.80 -10.59
C THR A 492 -2.49 17.49 -9.79
N PRO A 493 -2.42 17.32 -8.45
CA PRO A 493 -1.21 17.60 -7.69
C PRO A 493 -0.02 16.75 -8.15
N SER A 494 1.19 17.31 -8.15
CA SER A 494 2.43 16.64 -8.61
C SER A 494 2.68 15.28 -7.95
N SER A 495 2.22 15.11 -6.71
CA SER A 495 2.34 13.88 -5.90
C SER A 495 1.53 12.68 -6.40
N ILE A 496 0.56 12.87 -7.32
CA ILE A 496 -0.28 11.80 -7.87
C ILE A 496 -0.25 11.71 -9.41
N GLU A 497 0.68 12.42 -10.07
CA GLU A 497 0.85 12.37 -11.53
C GLU A 497 1.25 10.97 -12.02
N LYS A 498 0.67 10.54 -13.15
CA LYS A 498 1.13 9.35 -13.87
C LYS A 498 2.42 9.64 -14.65
N THR A 499 3.54 9.67 -13.95
CA THR A 499 4.88 9.64 -14.57
C THR A 499 5.18 8.25 -15.14
N ASP A 500 6.15 8.16 -16.04
CA ASP A 500 6.71 6.88 -16.53
C ASP A 500 8.03 6.50 -15.83
N GLY A 501 8.25 7.01 -14.61
CA GLY A 501 9.50 6.84 -13.86
C GLY A 501 10.60 7.83 -14.25
N TYR A 502 10.36 8.71 -15.23
CA TYR A 502 11.32 9.72 -15.68
C TYR A 502 10.93 11.13 -15.18
N PRO A 503 11.92 11.98 -14.85
CA PRO A 503 11.68 13.34 -14.37
C PRO A 503 10.92 14.22 -15.36
N LEU A 504 10.01 15.03 -14.81
CA LEU A 504 9.13 15.91 -15.55
C LEU A 504 9.90 17.12 -16.08
N GLY A 505 9.77 17.40 -17.38
CA GLY A 505 10.49 18.48 -18.08
C GLY A 505 11.69 18.02 -18.91
N LEU A 506 12.08 16.74 -18.82
CA LEU A 506 13.03 16.16 -19.77
C LEU A 506 12.41 16.04 -21.17
N GLU A 507 13.17 16.41 -22.20
CA GLU A 507 12.81 16.14 -23.60
C GLU A 507 12.92 14.63 -23.88
N TYR A 508 12.00 14.08 -24.68
CA TYR A 508 12.02 12.67 -25.08
C TYR A 508 12.27 12.54 -26.58
N HIS A 509 13.33 11.81 -26.93
CA HIS A 509 13.70 11.52 -28.32
C HIS A 509 13.31 10.08 -28.65
N SER A 510 12.25 9.93 -29.44
CA SER A 510 11.71 8.62 -29.82
C SER A 510 12.59 7.91 -30.84
N ASN A 511 12.56 6.57 -30.79
CA ASN A 511 13.08 5.68 -31.84
C ASN A 511 12.58 6.04 -33.24
N THR A 512 11.35 6.54 -33.38
CA THR A 512 10.78 6.92 -34.69
C THR A 512 11.48 8.13 -35.33
N THR A 513 12.36 8.80 -34.60
CA THR A 513 13.17 9.96 -35.03
C THR A 513 14.67 9.67 -34.98
N ALA A 514 15.09 8.45 -34.65
CA ALA A 514 16.49 8.09 -34.50
C ALA A 514 17.14 7.62 -35.83
N ASP A 515 18.42 7.96 -36.03
CA ASP A 515 19.18 7.51 -37.20
C ASP A 515 19.67 6.07 -37.03
N THR A 516 19.11 5.17 -37.84
CA THR A 516 19.49 3.74 -37.91
C THR A 516 20.21 3.40 -39.22
N ALA A 517 20.60 4.40 -40.02
CA ALA A 517 21.02 4.24 -41.41
C ALA A 517 22.19 3.24 -41.59
N GLY A 518 21.99 2.34 -42.57
CA GLY A 518 22.93 1.26 -42.89
C GLY A 518 22.84 0.03 -42.00
N THR A 519 21.90 -0.03 -41.04
CA THR A 519 21.76 -1.17 -40.11
C THR A 519 20.31 -1.63 -39.97
N THR A 520 20.09 -2.78 -39.31
CA THR A 520 18.75 -3.38 -39.14
C THR A 520 18.27 -3.24 -37.70
N TRP A 521 17.10 -2.63 -37.53
CA TRP A 521 16.34 -2.58 -36.28
C TRP A 521 14.89 -3.00 -36.53
N TYR A 522 14.28 -3.64 -35.54
CA TYR A 522 12.91 -4.14 -35.57
C TYR A 522 12.07 -3.35 -34.57
N ASN A 523 11.02 -2.66 -35.04
CA ASN A 523 10.17 -1.82 -34.19
C ASN A 523 9.14 -2.65 -33.42
N GLU A 524 8.90 -2.29 -32.16
CA GLU A 524 7.80 -2.75 -31.31
C GLU A 524 6.94 -1.54 -30.89
N SER A 525 5.61 -1.70 -30.85
CA SER A 525 4.66 -0.70 -30.35
C SER A 525 4.56 -0.65 -28.81
N GLU A 526 5.55 -1.20 -28.11
CA GLU A 526 5.49 -1.52 -26.68
C GLU A 526 6.73 -0.98 -25.94
N GLY A 527 6.57 0.12 -25.20
CA GLY A 527 7.66 0.74 -24.45
C GLY A 527 7.34 2.18 -24.04
N VAL A 528 8.35 2.97 -23.65
CA VAL A 528 8.17 4.40 -23.35
C VAL A 528 7.42 5.09 -24.50
N ARG A 529 6.29 5.69 -24.14
CA ARG A 529 5.40 6.45 -25.04
C ARG A 529 5.00 5.68 -26.31
N GLY A 530 4.93 4.34 -26.24
CA GLY A 530 4.50 3.47 -27.33
C GLY A 530 5.57 3.17 -28.38
N THR A 531 6.85 3.48 -28.13
CA THR A 531 7.94 3.22 -29.09
C THR A 531 9.10 2.46 -28.47
N SER A 532 9.35 1.25 -28.96
CA SER A 532 10.53 0.43 -28.68
C SER A 532 11.11 -0.11 -30.01
N MET A 533 12.39 -0.46 -30.03
CA MET A 533 12.97 -1.23 -31.14
C MET A 533 14.18 -2.03 -30.67
N TRP A 534 14.47 -3.13 -31.36
CA TRP A 534 15.56 -4.04 -31.01
C TRP A 534 16.37 -4.50 -32.22
N THR A 535 17.58 -5.00 -31.99
CA THR A 535 18.43 -5.62 -33.01
C THR A 535 19.27 -6.75 -32.46
N ASN A 536 19.38 -7.84 -33.23
CA ASN A 536 20.29 -8.96 -33.01
C ASN A 536 21.43 -8.98 -34.04
N LYS A 537 21.77 -7.83 -34.61
CA LYS A 537 22.87 -7.67 -35.55
C LYS A 537 24.03 -7.01 -34.82
N LYS A 538 25.13 -7.77 -34.67
CA LYS A 538 26.40 -7.25 -34.18
C LYS A 538 26.78 -6.00 -35.00
N ASP A 539 27.30 -4.99 -34.31
CA ASP A 539 27.75 -3.71 -34.88
C ASP A 539 26.62 -2.87 -35.52
N ALA A 540 25.35 -3.28 -35.39
CA ALA A 540 24.22 -2.43 -35.72
C ALA A 540 24.11 -1.26 -34.72
N LYS A 541 23.73 -0.08 -35.23
CA LYS A 541 23.79 1.18 -34.50
C LYS A 541 22.49 1.97 -34.60
N VAL A 542 22.19 2.74 -33.57
CA VAL A 542 21.15 3.79 -33.58
C VAL A 542 21.77 5.06 -33.03
N SER A 543 21.46 6.22 -33.62
CA SER A 543 21.94 7.52 -33.15
C SER A 543 20.79 8.49 -32.88
N TYR A 544 20.89 9.24 -31.78
CA TYR A 544 19.97 10.28 -31.36
C TYR A 544 20.75 11.59 -31.26
N THR A 545 20.41 12.56 -32.11
CA THR A 545 20.97 13.92 -32.03
C THR A 545 20.02 14.81 -31.24
N PHE A 546 20.52 15.47 -30.21
CA PHE A 546 19.75 16.32 -29.30
C PHE A 546 20.49 17.64 -29.03
N THR A 547 19.83 18.57 -28.35
CA THR A 547 20.48 19.76 -27.76
C THR A 547 20.28 19.70 -26.25
N GLY A 548 21.28 20.07 -25.46
CA GLY A 548 21.15 20.01 -24.00
C GLY A 548 22.48 19.90 -23.25
N THR A 549 22.39 19.41 -22.02
CA THR A 549 23.52 19.30 -21.05
C THR A 549 23.58 17.95 -20.34
N LYS A 550 22.60 17.05 -20.51
CA LYS A 550 22.63 15.69 -19.94
C LYS A 550 21.68 14.77 -20.70
N ALA A 551 21.94 13.47 -20.71
CA ALA A 551 21.08 12.49 -21.37
C ALA A 551 21.04 11.13 -20.67
N TYR A 552 19.93 10.42 -20.89
CA TYR A 552 19.55 9.18 -20.22
C TYR A 552 19.04 8.18 -21.26
N VAL A 553 19.67 7.01 -21.37
CA VAL A 553 19.28 5.97 -22.33
C VAL A 553 18.27 5.03 -21.70
N VAL A 554 17.14 4.84 -22.37
CA VAL A 554 16.08 3.93 -21.91
C VAL A 554 16.06 2.68 -22.80
N SER A 555 15.85 1.52 -22.19
CA SER A 555 15.82 0.25 -22.90
C SER A 555 14.93 -0.78 -22.21
N THR A 556 14.53 -1.79 -22.99
CA THR A 556 14.07 -3.08 -22.47
C THR A 556 15.31 -3.93 -22.15
N VAL A 557 15.37 -4.50 -20.95
CA VAL A 557 16.36 -5.52 -20.56
C VAL A 557 15.71 -6.90 -20.51
N ASP A 558 16.44 -7.97 -20.82
CA ASP A 558 15.87 -9.30 -21.08
C ASP A 558 16.89 -10.44 -20.84
N PRO A 559 16.48 -11.70 -20.54
CA PRO A 559 17.43 -12.82 -20.39
C PRO A 559 18.22 -13.17 -21.65
N GLY A 560 17.65 -12.93 -22.83
CA GLY A 560 18.28 -13.16 -24.13
C GLY A 560 19.08 -11.96 -24.64
N HIS A 561 19.17 -10.86 -23.89
CA HIS A 561 19.91 -9.67 -24.31
C HIS A 561 21.43 -9.76 -24.02
N GLY A 562 22.20 -8.93 -24.73
CA GLY A 562 23.65 -8.78 -24.56
C GLY A 562 24.10 -7.35 -24.24
N GLU A 563 25.37 -7.05 -24.54
CA GLU A 563 25.97 -5.75 -24.29
C GLU A 563 25.71 -4.72 -25.40
N MET A 564 25.47 -3.48 -24.97
CA MET A 564 25.34 -2.28 -25.80
C MET A 564 26.54 -1.36 -25.52
N SER A 565 27.36 -1.07 -26.54
CA SER A 565 28.34 0.01 -26.44
C SER A 565 27.64 1.36 -26.60
N VAL A 566 27.89 2.31 -25.70
CA VAL A 566 27.35 3.67 -25.77
C VAL A 566 28.46 4.65 -26.11
N TYR A 567 28.17 5.50 -27.09
CA TYR A 567 29.04 6.57 -27.56
C TYR A 567 28.33 7.93 -27.37
N VAL A 568 29.10 8.96 -27.02
CA VAL A 568 28.68 10.37 -27.01
C VAL A 568 29.65 11.12 -27.92
N ASP A 569 29.12 11.86 -28.88
CA ASP A 569 29.87 12.67 -29.86
C ASP A 569 30.99 11.89 -30.57
N GLY A 570 30.71 10.62 -30.87
CA GLY A 570 31.63 9.67 -31.51
C GLY A 570 32.68 9.05 -30.58
N GLN A 571 32.81 9.49 -29.32
CA GLN A 571 33.68 8.87 -28.32
C GLN A 571 32.92 7.78 -27.55
N LYS A 572 33.52 6.60 -27.37
CA LYS A 572 32.92 5.53 -26.56
C LYS A 572 32.99 5.89 -25.08
N VAL A 573 31.85 5.96 -24.41
CA VAL A 573 31.76 6.32 -22.98
C VAL A 573 31.45 5.13 -22.08
N ALA A 574 30.77 4.09 -22.59
CA ALA A 574 30.41 2.92 -21.78
C ALA A 574 30.26 1.64 -22.61
N ASP A 575 30.32 0.51 -21.92
CA ASP A 575 29.62 -0.73 -22.29
C ASP A 575 28.56 -0.99 -21.23
N VAL A 576 27.35 -1.31 -21.68
CA VAL A 576 26.14 -1.41 -20.87
C VAL A 576 25.56 -2.80 -21.05
N GLN A 577 25.43 -3.55 -19.95
CA GLN A 577 24.79 -4.85 -19.99
C GLN A 577 23.26 -4.65 -20.08
N THR A 578 22.63 -5.14 -21.14
CA THR A 578 21.15 -5.12 -21.26
C THR A 578 20.52 -6.49 -20.96
N LYS A 579 21.33 -7.48 -20.60
CA LYS A 579 20.90 -8.75 -20.01
C LYS A 579 20.32 -8.57 -18.60
N ASN A 580 19.16 -9.16 -18.33
CA ASN A 580 18.56 -9.22 -17.00
C ASN A 580 17.85 -10.57 -16.77
N ALA A 581 17.63 -10.97 -15.51
CA ALA A 581 17.00 -12.25 -15.18
C ALA A 581 15.54 -12.40 -15.67
N SER A 582 14.87 -11.31 -16.05
CA SER A 582 13.52 -11.28 -16.60
C SER A 582 13.32 -10.08 -17.54
N ARG A 583 12.35 -10.13 -18.47
CA ARG A 583 12.08 -9.00 -19.38
C ARG A 583 11.50 -7.82 -18.60
N LYS A 584 12.22 -6.69 -18.52
CA LYS A 584 11.77 -5.44 -17.90
C LYS A 584 11.88 -4.29 -18.90
N ARG A 585 10.78 -3.60 -19.17
CA ARG A 585 10.73 -2.43 -20.08
C ARG A 585 11.07 -1.13 -19.37
N SER A 586 11.36 -0.10 -20.16
CA SER A 586 11.50 1.30 -19.75
C SER A 586 12.58 1.55 -18.68
N GLN A 587 13.62 0.72 -18.63
CA GLN A 587 14.70 0.81 -17.65
C GLN A 587 15.75 1.85 -18.07
N LYS A 588 16.22 2.68 -17.13
CA LYS A 588 17.37 3.58 -17.33
C LYS A 588 18.63 2.72 -17.33
N VAL A 589 19.16 2.39 -18.51
CA VAL A 589 20.33 1.51 -18.65
C VAL A 589 21.65 2.29 -18.68
N PHE A 590 21.61 3.59 -19.00
CA PHE A 590 22.78 4.46 -18.98
C PHE A 590 22.39 5.93 -18.78
N GLU A 591 23.31 6.72 -18.24
CA GLU A 591 23.22 8.18 -18.16
C GLU A 591 24.58 8.83 -18.44
N THR A 592 24.57 10.00 -19.07
CA THR A 592 25.80 10.74 -19.34
C THR A 592 26.32 11.43 -18.07
N GLY A 593 27.62 11.66 -18.02
CA GLY A 593 28.16 12.81 -17.29
C GLY A 593 27.55 14.12 -17.80
N ASP A 594 27.83 15.21 -17.11
CA ASP A 594 27.33 16.53 -17.52
C ASP A 594 28.07 17.00 -18.77
N LEU A 595 27.31 17.44 -19.77
CA LEU A 595 27.77 17.88 -21.08
C LEU A 595 27.77 19.41 -21.16
N ALA A 596 28.70 19.98 -21.92
CA ALA A 596 28.72 21.42 -22.18
C ALA A 596 27.51 21.80 -23.04
N PRO A 597 26.77 22.89 -22.75
CA PRO A 597 25.53 23.22 -23.46
C PRO A 597 25.72 23.36 -24.97
N GLY A 598 25.14 22.45 -25.73
CA GLY A 598 25.29 22.40 -27.18
C GLY A 598 24.46 21.29 -27.83
N GLN A 599 24.73 21.05 -29.12
CA GLN A 599 24.20 19.90 -29.85
C GLN A 599 25.11 18.69 -29.64
N HIS A 600 24.52 17.56 -29.29
CA HIS A 600 25.22 16.29 -29.03
C HIS A 600 24.59 15.15 -29.81
N THR A 601 25.34 14.06 -29.98
CA THR A 601 24.81 12.78 -30.52
C THR A 601 25.18 11.62 -29.61
N ILE A 602 24.18 10.89 -29.13
CA ILE A 602 24.35 9.56 -28.54
C ILE A 602 24.23 8.52 -29.65
N THR A 603 25.17 7.59 -29.72
CA THR A 603 25.07 6.39 -30.57
C THR A 603 25.14 5.14 -29.70
N LEU A 604 24.14 4.27 -29.83
CA LEU A 604 24.08 2.95 -29.20
C LEU A 604 24.48 1.90 -30.25
N VAL A 605 25.35 0.95 -29.90
CA VAL A 605 25.85 -0.09 -30.81
C VAL A 605 25.74 -1.47 -30.18
N ASN A 606 25.22 -2.45 -30.91
CA ASN A 606 25.18 -3.85 -30.46
C ASN A 606 26.59 -4.45 -30.45
N LYS A 607 27.14 -4.72 -29.24
CA LYS A 607 28.52 -5.18 -29.06
C LYS A 607 28.67 -6.69 -29.28
N THR A 608 27.77 -7.52 -28.75
CA THR A 608 27.96 -9.00 -28.77
C THR A 608 27.39 -9.65 -30.02
N GLY A 609 26.29 -9.14 -30.58
CA GLY A 609 25.48 -9.81 -31.60
C GLY A 609 24.28 -10.59 -31.04
N GLU A 610 24.17 -10.70 -29.71
CA GLU A 610 22.90 -11.05 -29.05
C GLU A 610 21.90 -9.88 -29.21
N PRO A 611 20.59 -10.09 -29.07
CA PRO A 611 19.61 -9.00 -28.99
C PRO A 611 20.02 -7.85 -28.04
N ILE A 612 19.76 -6.62 -28.47
CA ILE A 612 19.65 -5.43 -27.58
C ILE A 612 18.42 -4.62 -28.00
N ALA A 613 17.84 -3.85 -27.08
CA ALA A 613 16.73 -2.94 -27.38
C ALA A 613 17.06 -1.47 -27.04
N THR A 614 16.16 -0.57 -27.42
CA THR A 614 16.08 0.80 -26.91
C THR A 614 14.63 1.28 -26.95
N GLU A 615 14.25 2.12 -25.99
CA GLU A 615 12.94 2.78 -25.90
C GLU A 615 13.09 4.31 -26.01
N GLY A 616 14.15 4.76 -26.68
CA GLY A 616 14.51 6.16 -26.87
C GLY A 616 15.49 6.69 -25.81
N ILE A 617 15.72 8.01 -25.86
CA ILE A 617 16.50 8.71 -24.84
C ILE A 617 15.71 9.87 -24.25
N TYR A 618 15.96 10.16 -22.97
CA TYR A 618 15.53 11.40 -22.32
C TYR A 618 16.72 12.36 -22.21
N THR A 619 16.50 13.67 -22.41
CA THR A 619 17.57 14.68 -22.42
C THR A 619 17.20 15.92 -21.63
N LEU A 620 18.16 16.48 -20.90
CA LEU A 620 18.02 17.74 -20.19
C LEU A 620 18.41 18.90 -21.11
N ASN A 621 17.44 19.75 -21.42
CA ASN A 621 17.62 20.94 -22.27
C ASN A 621 16.96 22.17 -21.63
N ASN A 622 17.47 22.60 -20.46
CA ASN A 622 16.91 23.72 -19.70
C ASN A 622 17.91 24.86 -19.51
N ASP A 623 18.53 25.38 -20.59
CA ASP A 623 19.47 26.52 -20.54
C ASP A 623 20.66 26.38 -19.56
N SER A 624 21.03 25.13 -19.22
CA SER A 624 22.01 24.74 -18.18
C SER A 624 21.59 25.04 -16.72
N LYS A 625 20.29 25.19 -16.45
CA LYS A 625 19.74 25.43 -15.11
C LYS A 625 19.80 24.20 -14.19
N GLY A 626 19.86 22.99 -14.77
CA GLY A 626 20.07 21.73 -14.04
C GLY A 626 18.82 21.06 -13.48
N MET A 627 19.03 19.93 -12.82
CA MET A 627 18.02 19.10 -12.15
C MET A 627 18.41 18.92 -10.67
N PHE A 628 17.47 19.05 -9.74
CA PHE A 628 17.68 18.84 -8.31
C PHE A 628 17.24 17.44 -7.85
N GLU A 629 18.16 16.68 -7.25
CA GLU A 629 17.91 15.34 -6.72
C GLU A 629 18.68 15.07 -5.42
N LEU A 630 18.20 14.11 -4.61
CA LEU A 630 18.80 13.68 -3.36
C LEU A 630 19.99 12.74 -3.64
N GLU A 631 21.03 12.80 -2.80
CA GLU A 631 22.22 11.94 -2.94
C GLU A 631 21.93 10.46 -2.63
N SER A 632 20.94 10.17 -1.78
CA SER A 632 20.44 8.84 -1.46
C SER A 632 18.91 8.85 -1.38
N THR A 633 18.29 7.71 -1.64
CA THR A 633 16.86 7.45 -1.42
C THR A 633 16.56 6.76 -0.09
N ASN A 634 17.58 6.42 0.71
CA ASN A 634 17.42 5.94 2.08
C ASN A 634 18.48 6.53 3.03
N TYR A 635 18.09 6.79 4.28
CA TYR A 635 18.95 7.27 5.35
C TYR A 635 18.57 6.59 6.68
N GLU A 636 19.56 6.09 7.42
CA GLU A 636 19.40 5.54 8.77
C GLU A 636 19.90 6.56 9.81
N VAL A 637 19.18 6.74 10.93
CA VAL A 637 19.56 7.70 11.97
C VAL A 637 19.14 7.27 13.39
N GLU A 638 19.98 7.60 14.37
CA GLU A 638 19.72 7.40 15.80
C GLU A 638 18.68 8.41 16.30
N LYS A 639 17.69 7.97 17.06
CA LYS A 639 16.65 8.82 17.65
C LYS A 639 17.29 9.90 18.54
N GLY A 640 16.87 11.15 18.34
CA GLY A 640 17.49 12.31 18.98
C GLY A 640 18.78 12.82 18.33
N LYS A 641 19.29 12.17 17.25
CA LYS A 641 20.34 12.75 16.39
C LYS A 641 19.72 13.36 15.13
N PRO A 642 20.22 14.51 14.64
CA PRO A 642 19.77 15.05 13.38
C PRO A 642 20.30 14.23 12.19
N VAL A 643 19.44 13.95 11.21
CA VAL A 643 19.89 13.39 9.92
C VAL A 643 20.27 14.55 8.99
N THR A 644 21.30 14.35 8.15
CA THR A 644 21.68 15.33 7.13
C THR A 644 21.50 14.72 5.74
N VAL A 645 20.54 15.26 5.00
CA VAL A 645 20.21 14.86 3.63
C VAL A 645 20.94 15.81 2.66
N LYS A 646 21.62 15.27 1.65
CA LYS A 646 22.30 16.06 0.63
C LYS A 646 21.46 16.14 -0.64
N ILE A 647 21.35 17.34 -1.19
CA ILE A 647 20.72 17.67 -2.47
C ILE A 647 21.83 18.01 -3.47
N LYS A 648 21.79 17.38 -4.65
CA LYS A 648 22.66 17.64 -5.80
C LYS A 648 21.91 18.40 -6.89
N ARG A 649 22.63 19.21 -7.66
CA ARG A 649 22.17 19.92 -8.85
C ARG A 649 23.00 19.41 -10.04
N VAL A 650 22.38 18.61 -10.90
CA VAL A 650 23.06 17.86 -11.99
C VAL A 650 22.63 18.35 -13.37
N GLY A 651 23.50 18.18 -14.37
CA GLY A 651 23.24 18.61 -15.75
C GLY A 651 23.28 20.14 -15.94
N GLY A 652 23.87 20.87 -15.01
CA GLY A 652 24.03 22.32 -15.07
C GLY A 652 23.81 23.03 -13.73
N SER A 653 24.53 24.13 -13.52
CA SER A 653 24.48 24.94 -12.30
C SER A 653 24.34 26.45 -12.60
N LYS A 654 23.92 26.80 -13.82
CA LYS A 654 23.86 28.20 -14.29
C LYS A 654 22.66 28.93 -13.69
N GLY A 655 22.90 30.14 -13.18
CA GLY A 655 21.91 30.98 -12.50
C GLY A 655 21.54 30.46 -11.11
N ALA A 656 21.09 31.39 -10.25
CA ALA A 656 20.63 31.06 -8.91
C ALA A 656 19.23 30.41 -8.96
N ALA A 657 19.12 29.16 -8.50
CA ALA A 657 17.89 28.38 -8.50
C ALA A 657 17.60 27.80 -7.11
N THR A 658 16.34 27.78 -6.71
CA THR A 658 15.86 27.34 -5.41
C THR A 658 15.07 26.04 -5.57
N VAL A 659 15.32 25.07 -4.68
CA VAL A 659 14.53 23.84 -4.56
C VAL A 659 13.87 23.76 -3.18
N ARG A 660 12.58 23.43 -3.14
CA ARG A 660 11.82 23.29 -1.90
C ARG A 660 11.92 21.88 -1.34
N PHE A 661 12.57 21.77 -0.19
CA PHE A 661 12.64 20.58 0.62
C PHE A 661 11.48 20.55 1.64
N ILE A 662 10.81 19.42 1.80
CA ILE A 662 9.86 19.16 2.90
C ILE A 662 10.09 17.78 3.52
N THR A 663 9.46 17.55 4.67
CA THR A 663 9.24 16.21 5.24
C THR A 663 7.77 15.78 5.12
N GLU A 664 7.53 14.49 4.89
CA GLU A 664 6.20 13.85 4.94
C GLU A 664 6.21 12.65 5.91
N PRO A 665 5.10 12.32 6.57
CA PRO A 665 5.04 11.19 7.52
C PRO A 665 5.12 9.83 6.82
N GLY A 666 5.74 8.86 7.52
CA GLY A 666 5.67 7.42 7.24
C GLY A 666 4.97 6.71 8.40
N THR A 667 5.56 5.63 8.92
CA THR A 667 5.15 5.04 10.22
C THR A 667 5.51 5.94 11.41
N GLY A 668 6.52 6.80 11.27
CA GLY A 668 6.94 7.78 12.26
C GLY A 668 6.00 8.99 12.33
N VAL A 669 5.45 9.24 13.51
CA VAL A 669 4.54 10.36 13.77
C VAL A 669 5.32 11.66 13.90
N HIS A 670 4.96 12.67 13.10
CA HIS A 670 5.53 14.02 13.19
C HIS A 670 5.33 14.63 14.60
N GLY A 671 6.31 15.39 15.09
CA GLY A 671 6.31 15.91 16.46
C GLY A 671 6.56 14.87 17.57
N LYS A 672 6.52 13.56 17.27
CA LYS A 672 6.95 12.47 18.16
C LYS A 672 8.30 11.86 17.76
N VAL A 673 8.51 11.62 16.46
CA VAL A 673 9.70 10.93 15.92
C VAL A 673 10.67 11.91 15.24
N TYR A 674 10.15 12.94 14.58
CA TYR A 674 10.93 13.97 13.89
C TYR A 674 10.22 15.33 13.95
N GLN A 675 10.94 16.42 13.68
CA GLN A 675 10.38 17.76 13.54
C GLN A 675 10.18 18.11 12.06
N ASP A 676 8.99 18.59 11.71
CA ASP A 676 8.64 18.93 10.32
C ASP A 676 9.59 19.98 9.76
N THR A 677 10.36 19.59 8.74
CA THR A 677 11.43 20.40 8.15
C THR A 677 11.01 20.84 6.76
N THR A 678 10.61 22.10 6.63
CA THR A 678 10.31 22.76 5.34
C THR A 678 11.33 23.86 5.09
N GLN A 679 12.09 23.74 4.00
CA GLN A 679 13.17 24.68 3.67
C GLN A 679 13.25 24.93 2.15
N ASP A 680 13.25 26.20 1.77
CA ASP A 680 13.58 26.61 0.40
C ASP A 680 15.11 26.76 0.28
N VAL A 681 15.76 25.85 -0.45
CA VAL A 681 17.21 25.73 -0.56
C VAL A 681 17.69 26.39 -1.86
N THR A 682 18.24 27.60 -1.77
CA THR A 682 18.82 28.31 -2.92
C THR A 682 20.25 27.88 -3.19
N PHE A 683 20.53 27.52 -4.42
CA PHE A 683 21.86 27.31 -5.01
C PHE A 683 22.16 28.50 -5.92
N GLU A 684 23.30 29.15 -5.72
CA GLU A 684 23.82 30.25 -6.54
C GLU A 684 24.39 29.74 -7.87
N ASP A 685 24.82 30.66 -8.74
CA ASP A 685 25.50 30.34 -10.00
C ASP A 685 26.78 29.52 -9.73
N GLY A 686 26.87 28.35 -10.35
CA GLY A 686 27.98 27.41 -10.20
C GLY A 686 27.81 26.35 -9.09
N GLU A 687 26.92 26.53 -8.11
CA GLU A 687 26.78 25.57 -7.00
C GLU A 687 26.08 24.27 -7.43
N THR A 688 26.64 23.12 -7.03
CA THR A 688 26.19 21.77 -7.42
C THR A 688 25.78 20.84 -6.28
N GLU A 689 26.05 21.15 -5.02
CA GLU A 689 25.51 20.41 -3.87
C GLU A 689 25.24 21.31 -2.65
N LYS A 690 24.18 20.99 -1.88
CA LYS A 690 23.86 21.56 -0.56
C LYS A 690 23.24 20.50 0.35
N THR A 691 23.14 20.78 1.64
CA THR A 691 22.54 19.90 2.64
C THR A 691 21.35 20.54 3.34
N VAL A 692 20.42 19.69 3.79
CA VAL A 692 19.35 20.01 4.73
C VAL A 692 19.49 19.07 5.94
N THR A 693 19.35 19.62 7.15
CA THR A 693 19.46 18.86 8.39
C THR A 693 18.10 18.79 9.07
N ILE A 694 17.55 17.58 9.23
CA ILE A 694 16.24 17.34 9.87
C ILE A 694 16.47 16.92 11.33
N PRO A 695 15.87 17.58 12.32
CA PRO A 695 15.90 17.13 13.71
C PRO A 695 15.02 15.87 13.91
N THR A 696 15.61 14.79 14.42
CA THR A 696 14.84 13.68 15.01
C THR A 696 14.62 13.92 16.51
N ILE A 697 13.64 13.23 17.09
CA ILE A 697 13.23 13.39 18.48
C ILE A 697 13.62 12.14 19.28
N ASP A 698 14.08 12.33 20.51
CA ASP A 698 14.40 11.24 21.43
C ASP A 698 13.13 10.74 22.15
N PHE A 699 12.39 9.83 21.50
CA PHE A 699 11.12 9.30 22.02
C PHE A 699 11.30 8.13 23.01
N THR A 700 10.32 7.97 23.91
CA THR A 700 10.33 6.97 25.01
C THR A 700 9.41 5.78 24.78
N GLU A 701 8.54 5.81 23.76
CA GLU A 701 7.59 4.73 23.45
C GLU A 701 8.24 3.60 22.64
N GLN A 702 7.94 2.35 23.01
CA GLN A 702 8.40 1.08 22.42
C GLN A 702 9.92 0.86 22.38
N ALA A 703 10.37 -0.26 22.96
CA ALA A 703 11.79 -0.50 23.21
C ALA A 703 12.60 -0.89 21.96
N ASP A 704 11.96 -1.40 20.90
CA ASP A 704 12.67 -2.07 19.80
C ASP A 704 12.10 -1.73 18.41
N SER A 705 11.29 -0.67 18.29
CA SER A 705 10.66 -0.26 17.03
C SER A 705 11.53 0.65 16.17
N VAL A 706 11.53 0.43 14.86
CA VAL A 706 12.01 1.36 13.83
C VAL A 706 10.82 2.18 13.31
N PHE A 707 11.00 3.48 13.14
CA PHE A 707 9.98 4.38 12.60
C PHE A 707 10.50 5.13 11.37
N ASP A 708 9.75 5.17 10.27
CA ASP A 708 10.13 5.85 9.04
C ASP A 708 9.37 7.17 8.80
N PHE A 709 10.02 8.12 8.13
CA PHE A 709 9.38 9.25 7.49
C PHE A 709 10.09 9.59 6.18
N LYS A 710 9.59 10.55 5.40
CA LYS A 710 10.14 10.87 4.08
C LYS A 710 10.68 12.29 4.01
N ALA A 711 11.83 12.43 3.36
CA ALA A 711 12.36 13.70 2.87
C ALA A 711 11.98 13.85 1.39
N LYS A 712 11.57 15.04 0.94
CA LYS A 712 11.15 15.27 -0.45
C LYS A 712 11.56 16.62 -1.03
N LEU A 713 11.86 16.61 -2.33
CA LEU A 713 12.00 17.80 -3.18
C LEU A 713 10.70 18.03 -3.96
N THR A 714 10.06 19.19 -3.79
CA THR A 714 8.65 19.39 -4.20
C THR A 714 8.40 20.48 -5.23
N SER A 715 9.26 21.50 -5.30
CA SER A 715 9.19 22.56 -6.31
C SER A 715 10.56 23.18 -6.56
N VAL A 716 10.72 23.82 -7.72
CA VAL A 716 11.98 24.37 -8.22
C VAL A 716 11.74 25.71 -8.93
N THR A 717 12.73 26.60 -8.93
CA THR A 717 12.67 27.93 -9.57
C THR A 717 13.63 28.07 -10.75
N ASP A 718 13.58 29.22 -11.44
CA ASP A 718 14.54 29.64 -12.48
C ASP A 718 14.74 28.65 -13.65
N GLY A 719 13.74 27.82 -13.96
CA GLY A 719 13.80 26.83 -15.04
C GLY A 719 14.61 25.57 -14.73
N ALA A 720 15.12 25.42 -13.51
CA ALA A 720 15.61 24.14 -13.02
C ALA A 720 14.47 23.11 -12.95
N LEU A 721 14.81 21.83 -12.98
CA LEU A 721 13.87 20.70 -12.85
C LEU A 721 14.10 19.94 -11.54
N LEU A 722 13.18 19.04 -11.21
CA LEU A 722 13.44 17.96 -10.25
C LEU A 722 14.09 16.77 -10.99
N GLY A 723 14.91 15.98 -10.28
CA GLY A 723 15.66 14.84 -10.82
C GLY A 723 15.01 13.47 -10.55
N PHE A 724 15.81 12.40 -10.57
CA PHE A 724 15.31 11.03 -10.42
C PHE A 724 15.05 10.64 -8.96
N ALA A 725 15.93 11.06 -8.05
CA ALA A 725 15.75 10.89 -6.62
C ALA A 725 15.13 12.16 -6.02
N THR A 726 13.79 12.31 -6.07
CA THR A 726 13.10 13.43 -5.39
C THR A 726 12.75 13.12 -3.94
N ASP A 727 12.58 11.84 -3.64
CA ASP A 727 12.04 11.33 -2.38
C ASP A 727 13.09 10.40 -1.73
N ALA A 728 13.26 10.48 -0.42
CA ALA A 728 14.08 9.55 0.36
C ALA A 728 13.37 9.13 1.65
N THR A 729 13.48 7.85 2.00
CA THR A 729 13.05 7.34 3.32
C THR A 729 14.12 7.67 4.37
N ILE A 730 13.68 8.11 5.54
CA ILE A 730 14.51 8.31 6.73
C ILE A 730 14.02 7.34 7.81
N GLN A 731 14.85 6.40 8.24
CA GLN A 731 14.54 5.44 9.30
C GLN A 731 15.18 5.90 10.62
N VAL A 732 14.32 6.18 11.62
CA VAL A 732 14.71 6.61 12.96
C VAL A 732 14.58 5.44 13.93
N MET A 733 15.67 5.12 14.61
CA MET A 733 15.77 3.94 15.48
C MET A 733 16.72 4.21 16.66
N LYS A 734 16.82 3.27 17.60
CA LYS A 734 17.77 3.37 18.73
C LYS A 734 19.24 3.32 18.28
N ALA A 735 20.13 3.84 19.13
CA ALA A 735 21.57 3.60 19.02
C ALA A 735 21.86 2.08 19.03
N GLU A 736 21.15 1.35 19.89
CA GLU A 736 21.22 -0.11 19.92
C GLU A 736 20.51 -0.79 18.75
N LEU A 737 19.70 -0.12 17.92
CA LEU A 737 19.12 -0.70 16.69
C LEU A 737 20.00 -0.47 15.45
N LEU A 738 20.85 0.57 15.47
CA LEU A 738 21.96 0.72 14.52
C LEU A 738 23.10 -0.29 14.75
N ILE A 739 23.02 -1.09 15.83
CA ILE A 739 24.05 -2.03 16.32
C ILE A 739 23.48 -3.43 16.62
N LYS A 740 22.20 -3.57 16.98
CA LYS A 740 21.49 -4.85 17.04
C LYS A 740 21.46 -5.51 15.67
N ASP A 741 21.07 -6.77 15.71
CA ASP A 741 20.87 -7.59 14.52
C ASP A 741 22.16 -7.73 13.70
N GLN A 742 23.31 -7.49 14.37
CA GLN A 742 24.66 -7.65 13.86
C GLN A 742 25.36 -8.75 14.63
N THR A 743 25.70 -9.85 13.95
CA THR A 743 26.50 -10.92 14.52
C THR A 743 27.95 -10.77 14.07
N SER A 744 28.83 -10.60 15.04
CA SER A 744 30.27 -10.43 14.82
C SER A 744 30.98 -11.77 14.80
N TYR A 745 31.56 -12.10 13.66
CA TYR A 745 32.40 -13.26 13.44
C TYR A 745 33.87 -12.87 13.33
N ASP A 746 34.72 -13.75 13.85
CA ASP A 746 36.17 -13.69 13.75
C ASP A 746 36.65 -14.02 12.32
N ASP A 747 37.84 -13.57 11.94
CA ASP A 747 38.43 -13.93 10.63
C ASP A 747 38.75 -15.42 10.49
N GLN A 748 38.88 -16.16 11.59
CA GLN A 748 39.10 -17.61 11.61
C GLN A 748 37.83 -18.40 11.96
N ALA A 749 36.65 -17.79 11.80
CA ALA A 749 35.37 -18.48 11.84
C ALA A 749 35.31 -19.62 10.81
N SER A 750 34.93 -20.83 11.24
CA SER A 750 34.93 -22.06 10.43
C SER A 750 33.92 -22.05 9.28
N GLN A 751 33.03 -21.06 9.24
CA GLN A 751 32.08 -20.80 8.18
C GLN A 751 32.71 -20.15 6.92
N LEU A 752 33.91 -19.55 7.04
CA LEU A 752 34.57 -18.82 5.95
C LEU A 752 35.34 -19.77 5.00
N ASP A 753 35.09 -19.66 3.69
CA ASP A 753 35.72 -20.48 2.64
C ASP A 753 36.97 -19.75 2.09
N TYR A 754 38.15 -20.19 2.52
CA TYR A 754 39.46 -19.63 2.19
C TYR A 754 40.16 -20.41 1.07
N SER A 755 40.56 -19.70 0.02
CA SER A 755 41.36 -20.27 -1.07
C SER A 755 42.77 -20.72 -0.65
N PRO A 756 43.43 -21.65 -1.39
CA PRO A 756 44.78 -22.10 -1.08
C PRO A 756 45.84 -20.99 -1.21
N GLY A 757 46.28 -20.44 -0.08
CA GLY A 757 47.28 -19.36 -0.06
C GLY A 757 47.18 -18.37 1.11
N TRP A 758 46.10 -18.44 1.89
CA TRP A 758 45.97 -17.66 3.12
C TRP A 758 46.85 -18.22 4.26
N HIS A 759 47.18 -17.32 5.18
CA HIS A 759 47.85 -17.58 6.44
C HIS A 759 46.99 -17.04 7.57
N HIS A 760 47.13 -17.68 8.74
CA HIS A 760 46.32 -17.46 9.93
C HIS A 760 47.26 -17.44 11.14
N GLU A 761 47.17 -16.44 12.01
CA GLU A 761 47.97 -16.34 13.24
C GLU A 761 47.13 -15.82 14.41
N THR A 762 47.49 -16.20 15.64
CA THR A 762 46.79 -15.82 16.88
C THR A 762 47.71 -14.96 17.76
N ASN A 763 47.70 -13.65 17.56
CA ASN A 763 48.70 -12.74 18.13
C ASN A 763 48.34 -12.25 19.55
N SER A 764 49.16 -12.51 20.57
CA SER A 764 48.74 -12.47 21.99
C SER A 764 48.81 -11.11 22.72
N ALA A 765 49.10 -9.99 22.05
CA ALA A 765 49.36 -8.69 22.70
C ALA A 765 48.10 -7.80 22.96
N ASP A 766 47.67 -7.03 21.96
CA ASP A 766 46.67 -5.95 22.08
C ASP A 766 45.17 -6.35 22.08
N LYS A 767 44.29 -5.36 21.94
CA LYS A 767 42.99 -5.25 22.63
C LYS A 767 41.75 -5.87 21.96
N TYR A 768 41.92 -6.62 20.88
CA TYR A 768 40.86 -7.42 20.23
C TYR A 768 41.22 -8.90 20.37
N GLN A 769 40.27 -9.82 20.13
CA GLN A 769 40.45 -11.26 20.35
C GLN A 769 41.30 -11.91 19.24
N LYS A 770 42.50 -11.36 19.04
CA LYS A 770 43.34 -11.49 17.84
C LYS A 770 43.57 -12.93 17.39
N THR A 771 42.79 -13.29 16.42
CA THR A 771 43.24 -13.93 15.21
C THR A 771 43.42 -12.86 14.11
N GLU A 772 44.23 -13.16 13.09
CA GLU A 772 44.31 -12.35 11.87
C GLU A 772 44.60 -13.26 10.66
N SER A 773 43.97 -12.97 9.52
CA SER A 773 44.03 -13.79 8.30
C SER A 773 44.48 -12.98 7.11
N TRP A 774 45.51 -13.43 6.40
CA TRP A 774 46.09 -12.68 5.28
C TRP A 774 46.66 -13.55 4.16
N ALA A 775 46.69 -13.01 2.95
CA ALA A 775 47.36 -13.61 1.79
C ALA A 775 48.31 -12.59 1.14
N SER A 776 49.37 -13.07 0.48
CA SER A 776 50.39 -12.17 -0.13
C SER A 776 51.06 -12.75 -1.38
N PHE A 777 51.07 -12.00 -2.48
CA PHE A 777 51.56 -12.45 -3.81
C PHE A 777 52.98 -13.01 -3.80
N GLY A 778 53.87 -12.53 -2.91
CA GLY A 778 55.24 -13.04 -2.78
C GLY A 778 55.35 -14.45 -2.21
N ARG A 779 54.24 -15.04 -1.76
CA ARG A 779 54.14 -16.44 -1.28
C ARG A 779 53.24 -17.32 -2.17
N LEU A 780 52.74 -16.79 -3.29
CA LEU A 780 51.73 -17.43 -4.14
C LEU A 780 52.27 -17.70 -5.54
N THR A 781 51.94 -18.85 -6.12
CA THR A 781 52.16 -19.09 -7.55
C THR A 781 51.30 -18.16 -8.40
N ASP A 782 51.70 -17.87 -9.64
CA ASP A 782 50.96 -16.95 -10.53
C ASP A 782 49.53 -17.40 -10.85
N GLU A 783 49.20 -18.68 -10.63
CA GLU A 783 47.84 -19.19 -10.75
C GLU A 783 47.04 -19.01 -9.44
N GLN A 784 47.67 -19.16 -8.28
CA GLN A 784 47.05 -18.81 -6.99
C GLN A 784 46.79 -17.30 -6.87
N LYS A 785 47.70 -16.44 -7.36
CA LYS A 785 47.52 -14.96 -7.35
C LYS A 785 46.19 -14.52 -7.97
N LYS A 786 45.72 -15.24 -9.01
CA LYS A 786 44.42 -14.98 -9.69
C LYS A 786 43.21 -15.55 -8.95
N LYS A 787 43.43 -16.53 -8.07
CA LYS A 787 42.39 -17.32 -7.38
C LYS A 787 42.40 -17.11 -5.86
N THR A 788 43.09 -16.08 -5.38
CA THR A 788 43.19 -15.75 -3.96
C THR A 788 41.92 -15.03 -3.53
N THR A 789 41.00 -15.80 -2.95
CA THR A 789 39.71 -15.37 -2.40
C THR A 789 39.54 -15.71 -0.92
N VAL A 790 38.71 -14.94 -0.24
CA VAL A 790 37.92 -15.35 0.93
C VAL A 790 36.44 -15.18 0.61
N THR A 791 35.62 -16.17 0.95
CA THR A 791 34.16 -16.12 0.77
C THR A 791 33.44 -16.29 2.10
N ALA A 792 32.50 -15.39 2.36
CA ALA A 792 31.54 -15.48 3.45
C ALA A 792 30.14 -15.80 2.90
N TYR A 793 29.42 -16.71 3.56
CA TYR A 793 28.03 -17.00 3.28
C TYR A 793 27.21 -16.63 4.52
N PHE A 794 26.18 -15.77 4.38
CA PHE A 794 25.43 -15.26 5.53
C PHE A 794 23.94 -15.05 5.22
N TYR A 795 23.09 -15.22 6.22
CA TYR A 795 21.71 -14.73 6.15
C TYR A 795 21.64 -13.31 6.73
N GLY A 796 20.92 -12.39 6.06
CA GLY A 796 20.61 -11.05 6.57
C GLY A 796 20.76 -9.91 5.55
N THR A 797 20.44 -8.69 5.99
CA THR A 797 20.31 -7.46 5.18
C THR A 797 21.64 -6.71 4.91
N GLY A 798 22.79 -7.25 5.32
CA GLY A 798 24.10 -6.66 5.03
C GLY A 798 25.31 -7.32 5.70
N LEU A 799 26.50 -6.89 5.30
CA LEU A 799 27.79 -7.40 5.77
C LEU A 799 28.87 -6.30 5.76
N ASP A 800 29.51 -6.05 6.91
CA ASP A 800 30.76 -5.29 7.00
C ASP A 800 31.95 -6.23 7.16
N ILE A 801 33.05 -5.96 6.46
CA ILE A 801 34.32 -6.69 6.58
C ILE A 801 35.40 -5.74 7.06
N LYS A 802 36.06 -6.08 8.17
CA LYS A 802 37.16 -5.32 8.76
C LYS A 802 38.50 -5.97 8.46
N GLY A 803 39.55 -5.16 8.44
CA GLY A 803 40.92 -5.65 8.33
C GLY A 803 41.97 -4.56 8.43
N TYR A 804 43.20 -4.91 8.08
CA TYR A 804 44.30 -3.96 7.96
C TYR A 804 44.42 -3.38 6.55
N VAL A 805 44.69 -2.07 6.53
CA VAL A 805 45.25 -1.38 5.37
C VAL A 805 46.77 -1.22 5.52
N ASP A 806 47.52 -1.28 4.43
CA ASP A 806 49.00 -1.16 4.38
C ASP A 806 49.47 -0.56 3.04
N PRO A 807 50.63 0.14 2.95
CA PRO A 807 51.21 0.60 1.68
C PRO A 807 51.46 -0.48 0.61
N ASN A 808 51.53 -1.75 1.02
CA ASN A 808 51.74 -2.92 0.17
C ASN A 808 50.47 -3.78 0.00
N HIS A 809 49.33 -3.41 0.59
CA HIS A 809 48.07 -4.09 0.31
C HIS A 809 47.48 -3.64 -1.04
N GLY A 810 46.71 -4.52 -1.66
CA GLY A 810 46.28 -4.40 -3.05
C GLY A 810 44.91 -3.73 -3.26
N ILE A 811 44.49 -3.70 -4.51
CA ILE A 811 43.07 -3.62 -4.91
C ILE A 811 42.47 -5.02 -4.89
N TYR A 812 41.19 -5.14 -4.57
CA TYR A 812 40.44 -6.40 -4.67
C TYR A 812 39.08 -6.18 -5.35
N LYS A 813 38.61 -7.23 -6.02
CA LYS A 813 37.23 -7.32 -6.52
C LYS A 813 36.35 -7.84 -5.39
N VAL A 814 35.16 -7.27 -5.27
CA VAL A 814 34.11 -7.75 -4.36
C VAL A 814 33.01 -8.34 -5.21
N PHE A 815 32.56 -9.55 -4.91
CA PHE A 815 31.41 -10.17 -5.54
C PHE A 815 30.30 -10.36 -4.52
N LEU A 816 29.07 -10.02 -4.89
CA LEU A 816 27.85 -10.35 -4.16
C LEU A 816 26.98 -11.20 -5.08
N ASP A 817 26.61 -12.39 -4.63
CA ASP A 817 25.72 -13.33 -5.34
C ASP A 817 26.11 -13.56 -6.82
N GLY A 818 27.42 -13.70 -7.06
CA GLY A 818 28.02 -13.93 -8.38
C GLY A 818 28.23 -12.70 -9.26
N LYS A 819 28.05 -11.48 -8.75
CA LYS A 819 28.19 -10.22 -9.52
C LYS A 819 29.28 -9.33 -8.91
N GLU A 820 30.22 -8.82 -9.74
CA GLU A 820 31.24 -7.85 -9.29
C GLU A 820 30.52 -6.56 -8.84
N VAL A 821 30.69 -6.20 -7.56
CA VAL A 821 30.13 -4.98 -6.97
C VAL A 821 31.04 -3.82 -7.35
N PRO A 822 30.57 -2.81 -8.09
CA PRO A 822 31.34 -1.60 -8.33
C PRO A 822 31.42 -0.78 -7.03
N TYR A 823 32.62 -0.30 -6.69
CA TYR A 823 32.81 0.52 -5.49
C TYR A 823 32.01 1.83 -5.56
N GLN A 824 31.28 2.15 -4.48
CA GLN A 824 30.61 3.44 -4.27
C GLN A 824 31.11 4.06 -2.96
N ASP A 825 31.08 5.40 -2.87
CA ASP A 825 31.55 6.09 -1.68
C ASP A 825 30.70 5.75 -0.44
N GLY A 826 31.38 5.28 0.60
CA GLY A 826 30.75 4.72 1.81
C GLY A 826 30.90 3.19 1.93
N MET A 827 31.19 2.47 0.84
CA MET A 827 31.32 1.00 0.84
C MET A 827 32.62 0.45 1.48
N GLY A 828 33.48 1.28 2.06
CA GLY A 828 34.75 0.85 2.69
C GLY A 828 35.97 1.60 2.15
N ASN A 829 37.16 1.03 2.30
CA ASN A 829 38.42 1.64 1.86
C ASN A 829 38.66 1.44 0.35
N ALA A 830 39.22 2.46 -0.32
CA ALA A 830 39.42 2.45 -1.75
C ALA A 830 40.74 3.09 -2.21
N SER A 831 41.26 2.57 -3.32
CA SER A 831 42.30 3.21 -4.13
C SER A 831 41.67 3.81 -5.39
N THR A 832 42.23 4.92 -5.88
CA THR A 832 41.84 5.50 -7.18
C THR A 832 42.86 5.12 -8.26
N ILE A 833 42.40 4.57 -9.38
CA ILE A 833 43.17 4.36 -10.61
C ILE A 833 42.38 4.97 -11.77
N ASP A 834 43.03 5.79 -12.60
CA ASP A 834 42.46 6.45 -13.79
C ASP A 834 41.11 7.15 -13.53
N GLY A 835 41.03 7.83 -12.38
CA GLY A 835 39.83 8.55 -11.92
C GLY A 835 38.72 7.68 -11.34
N LYS A 836 38.85 6.35 -11.35
CA LYS A 836 37.87 5.40 -10.79
C LYS A 836 38.34 4.86 -9.46
N LYS A 837 37.43 4.79 -8.48
CA LYS A 837 37.66 4.18 -7.17
C LYS A 837 37.41 2.66 -7.26
N TYR A 838 38.25 1.89 -6.55
CA TYR A 838 38.14 0.45 -6.42
C TYR A 838 38.40 0.05 -4.96
N PHE A 839 37.69 -0.95 -4.45
CA PHE A 839 37.93 -1.52 -3.14
C PHE A 839 39.41 -1.90 -2.96
N SER A 840 39.99 -1.55 -1.82
CA SER A 840 41.43 -1.68 -1.63
C SER A 840 41.84 -1.80 -0.17
N GLY A 841 42.88 -2.58 0.09
CA GLY A 841 43.58 -2.57 1.38
C GLY A 841 44.68 -1.51 1.42
N ARG A 842 44.90 -0.73 0.35
CA ARG A 842 46.05 0.18 0.30
C ARG A 842 45.81 1.45 1.10
N ALA A 843 46.82 1.87 1.87
CA ALA A 843 46.85 3.15 2.57
C ALA A 843 48.27 3.74 2.63
N ALA A 844 48.42 4.99 3.07
CA ALA A 844 49.73 5.64 3.20
C ALA A 844 50.56 5.14 4.40
N GLN A 845 49.91 4.52 5.39
CA GLN A 845 50.52 3.92 6.59
C GLN A 845 49.72 2.67 6.99
N ARG A 846 50.31 1.73 7.74
CA ARG A 846 49.59 0.54 8.20
C ARG A 846 48.60 0.90 9.31
N GLN A 847 47.33 0.52 9.16
CA GLN A 847 46.26 0.79 10.13
C GLN A 847 45.30 -0.41 10.19
N GLY A 848 44.94 -0.87 11.40
CA GLY A 848 44.01 -1.99 11.62
C GLY A 848 42.57 -1.53 11.85
N ASN A 849 41.64 -2.48 11.94
CA ASN A 849 40.20 -2.24 12.15
C ASN A 849 39.62 -1.18 11.18
N GLN A 850 40.04 -1.24 9.90
CA GLN A 850 39.46 -0.42 8.84
C GLN A 850 38.33 -1.19 8.17
N THR A 851 37.26 -0.48 7.79
CA THR A 851 36.21 -1.07 6.94
C THR A 851 36.78 -1.29 5.54
N LEU A 852 37.03 -2.55 5.20
CA LEU A 852 37.52 -2.95 3.88
C LEU A 852 36.37 -3.03 2.87
N VAL A 853 35.22 -3.54 3.32
CA VAL A 853 33.96 -3.62 2.56
C VAL A 853 32.79 -3.36 3.53
N SER A 854 31.75 -2.70 3.04
CA SER A 854 30.46 -2.49 3.72
C SER A 854 29.35 -2.63 2.70
N LEU A 855 28.49 -3.63 2.89
CA LEU A 855 27.30 -3.91 2.10
C LEU A 855 26.08 -3.76 3.01
N LYS A 856 25.09 -2.96 2.58
CA LYS A 856 23.92 -2.58 3.36
C LYS A 856 22.70 -2.45 2.47
N GLY A 857 21.50 -2.57 3.05
CA GLY A 857 20.25 -2.47 2.31
C GLY A 857 20.05 -3.62 1.33
N LEU A 858 20.54 -4.82 1.69
CA LEU A 858 20.21 -6.05 0.99
C LEU A 858 18.82 -6.53 1.46
N ASP A 859 18.18 -7.36 0.64
CA ASP A 859 16.99 -8.10 1.05
C ASP A 859 17.33 -9.05 2.23
N GLU A 860 16.36 -9.42 3.06
CA GLU A 860 16.62 -10.30 4.21
C GLU A 860 16.68 -11.78 3.79
N ASN A 861 17.84 -12.17 3.25
CA ASN A 861 18.03 -13.46 2.56
C ASN A 861 19.44 -14.05 2.77
N LEU A 862 19.68 -15.26 2.27
CA LEU A 862 20.99 -15.91 2.23
C LEU A 862 21.83 -15.36 1.07
N HIS A 863 22.92 -14.67 1.40
CA HIS A 863 23.85 -14.01 0.48
C HIS A 863 25.25 -14.65 0.48
N VAL A 864 25.97 -14.47 -0.63
CA VAL A 864 27.35 -14.95 -0.83
C VAL A 864 28.26 -13.79 -1.20
N VAL A 865 29.23 -13.47 -0.34
CA VAL A 865 30.18 -12.37 -0.55
C VAL A 865 31.61 -12.92 -0.67
N THR A 866 32.25 -12.66 -1.82
CA THR A 866 33.64 -13.06 -2.09
C THR A 866 34.53 -11.85 -2.29
N LEU A 867 35.64 -11.77 -1.56
CA LEU A 867 36.73 -10.81 -1.79
C LEU A 867 37.86 -11.52 -2.53
N GLN A 868 38.24 -11.02 -3.70
CA GLN A 868 39.29 -11.58 -4.56
C GLN A 868 40.41 -10.56 -4.76
N LEU A 869 41.66 -10.89 -4.45
CA LEU A 869 42.80 -10.04 -4.84
C LEU A 869 42.83 -9.87 -6.36
N ASP A 870 42.83 -8.62 -6.83
CA ASP A 870 42.64 -8.31 -8.24
C ASP A 870 43.95 -8.53 -9.03
N PRO A 871 44.06 -9.54 -9.92
CA PRO A 871 45.31 -9.78 -10.64
C PRO A 871 45.53 -8.80 -11.80
N ASP A 872 44.48 -8.08 -12.23
CA ASP A 872 44.50 -7.18 -13.39
C ASP A 872 44.85 -5.74 -12.97
N ARG A 873 44.42 -5.35 -11.76
CA ARG A 873 44.59 -3.99 -11.20
C ARG A 873 45.76 -3.89 -10.19
N ASN A 874 46.56 -4.95 -10.01
CA ASN A 874 47.75 -4.98 -9.14
C ASN A 874 49.02 -5.41 -9.88
N ASP A 875 50.18 -4.92 -9.43
CA ASP A 875 51.50 -5.31 -9.94
C ASP A 875 51.92 -6.70 -9.41
N LEU A 876 51.70 -7.74 -10.22
CA LEU A 876 52.00 -9.14 -9.91
C LEU A 876 53.49 -9.44 -9.61
N SER A 877 54.40 -8.50 -9.90
CA SER A 877 55.84 -8.61 -9.59
C SER A 877 56.17 -8.19 -8.14
N ARG A 878 55.27 -7.44 -7.49
CA ARG A 878 55.42 -6.99 -6.11
C ARG A 878 54.75 -7.94 -5.13
N ASN A 879 55.28 -7.99 -3.91
CA ASN A 879 54.62 -8.68 -2.80
C ASN A 879 53.42 -7.85 -2.31
N ILE A 880 52.27 -8.03 -2.95
CA ILE A 880 51.01 -7.34 -2.65
C ILE A 880 50.13 -8.23 -1.76
N GLY A 881 49.51 -7.64 -0.73
CA GLY A 881 48.72 -8.38 0.26
C GLY A 881 47.24 -8.00 0.38
N ILE A 882 46.51 -8.83 1.13
CA ILE A 882 45.20 -8.54 1.72
C ILE A 882 45.20 -9.14 3.14
N GLN A 883 44.55 -8.48 4.09
CA GLN A 883 44.34 -8.97 5.46
C GLN A 883 42.92 -8.65 5.92
N VAL A 884 42.24 -9.61 6.55
CA VAL A 884 40.94 -9.43 7.21
C VAL A 884 41.04 -9.83 8.69
N ASP A 885 40.30 -9.13 9.54
CA ASP A 885 40.30 -9.28 11.01
C ASP A 885 38.90 -9.55 11.59
N GLN A 886 37.81 -9.30 10.84
CA GLN A 886 36.43 -9.45 11.34
C GLN A 886 35.41 -9.44 10.20
N PHE A 887 34.33 -10.20 10.37
CA PHE A 887 33.12 -10.16 9.52
C PHE A 887 31.91 -9.85 10.40
N ILE A 888 31.05 -8.91 10.01
CA ILE A 888 29.91 -8.46 10.82
C ILE A 888 28.65 -8.49 9.94
N THR A 889 27.75 -9.45 10.20
CA THR A 889 26.45 -9.54 9.50
C THR A 889 25.49 -8.42 9.96
N ARG A 890 24.35 -8.26 9.29
CA ARG A 890 23.24 -7.33 9.62
C ARG A 890 21.92 -8.03 9.29
N GLY A 891 20.83 -7.83 10.04
CA GLY A 891 19.49 -8.43 9.81
C GLY A 891 19.01 -9.30 10.98
N GLU A 892 17.70 -9.44 11.18
CA GLU A 892 17.17 -10.12 12.37
C GLU A 892 17.50 -11.61 12.33
N GLY A 893 18.23 -12.08 13.36
CA GLY A 893 18.78 -13.44 13.36
C GLY A 893 19.92 -13.67 12.36
N SER A 894 20.59 -12.62 11.85
CA SER A 894 21.68 -12.75 10.88
C SER A 894 22.84 -13.60 11.38
N GLU A 895 23.33 -14.51 10.54
CA GLU A 895 24.26 -15.58 10.92
C GLU A 895 25.15 -15.98 9.73
N LEU A 896 26.44 -16.27 9.97
CA LEU A 896 27.31 -16.95 9.00
C LEU A 896 26.99 -18.45 8.96
N TYR A 897 27.04 -19.04 7.77
CA TYR A 897 26.90 -20.48 7.55
C TYR A 897 28.12 -21.05 6.85
N SER A 898 28.50 -22.29 7.18
CA SER A 898 29.53 -22.97 6.42
C SER A 898 28.99 -23.41 5.06
N LYS A 899 29.91 -23.61 4.13
CA LYS A 899 29.65 -24.23 2.83
C LYS A 899 28.91 -25.58 2.95
N ALA A 900 29.16 -26.35 4.01
CA ALA A 900 28.51 -27.63 4.25
C ALA A 900 27.04 -27.45 4.65
N ASP A 901 26.74 -26.54 5.57
CA ASP A 901 25.37 -26.28 6.07
C ASP A 901 24.44 -25.85 4.92
N ILE A 902 24.96 -25.02 4.02
CA ILE A 902 24.24 -24.54 2.83
C ILE A 902 24.01 -25.68 1.83
N ILE A 903 25.04 -26.48 1.51
CA ILE A 903 24.89 -27.63 0.61
C ILE A 903 23.88 -28.64 1.19
N GLN A 904 23.91 -28.91 2.50
CA GLN A 904 22.96 -29.79 3.18
C GLN A 904 21.54 -29.24 3.13
N SER A 905 21.35 -27.96 3.43
CA SER A 905 20.04 -27.32 3.45
C SER A 905 19.42 -27.22 2.05
N ILE A 906 20.20 -26.85 1.05
CA ILE A 906 19.74 -26.81 -0.35
C ILE A 906 19.50 -28.23 -0.88
N SER A 907 20.26 -29.23 -0.42
CA SER A 907 19.99 -30.65 -0.76
C SER A 907 18.64 -31.11 -0.22
N LYS A 908 18.31 -30.79 1.05
CA LYS A 908 16.99 -31.04 1.66
C LYS A 908 15.88 -30.36 0.85
N TRP A 909 16.03 -29.08 0.52
CA TRP A 909 15.06 -28.35 -0.32
C TRP A 909 14.93 -28.94 -1.74
N LYS A 910 16.01 -29.42 -2.34
CA LYS A 910 16.00 -30.14 -3.63
C LYS A 910 15.26 -31.48 -3.55
N ASP A 911 15.20 -32.12 -2.39
CA ASP A 911 14.38 -33.31 -2.16
C ASP A 911 12.91 -32.93 -1.94
N ASP A 912 12.62 -31.88 -1.17
CA ASP A 912 11.26 -31.32 -1.04
C ASP A 912 10.67 -30.91 -2.40
N LEU A 913 11.45 -30.21 -3.24
CA LEU A 913 11.09 -29.88 -4.62
C LEU A 913 10.97 -31.09 -5.55
N SER A 914 11.62 -32.21 -5.23
CA SER A 914 11.46 -33.46 -5.97
C SER A 914 10.13 -34.17 -5.65
N ASN A 915 9.46 -33.79 -4.55
CA ASN A 915 8.13 -34.25 -4.15
C ASN A 915 6.99 -33.30 -4.59
N PHE A 916 7.31 -32.11 -5.10
CA PHE A 916 6.32 -31.16 -5.63
C PHE A 916 5.72 -31.65 -6.95
N ASP A 917 4.38 -31.72 -7.06
CA ASP A 917 3.71 -32.08 -8.31
C ASP A 917 3.73 -30.91 -9.32
N PRO A 918 4.47 -31.01 -10.44
CA PRO A 918 4.51 -29.96 -11.45
C PRO A 918 3.19 -29.82 -12.23
N ALA A 919 2.14 -30.62 -11.97
CA ALA A 919 0.82 -30.44 -12.58
C ALA A 919 0.09 -29.17 -12.11
N GLY A 920 0.41 -28.63 -10.92
CA GLY A 920 -0.13 -27.34 -10.47
C GLY A 920 0.34 -26.15 -11.31
N LEU A 921 1.49 -26.27 -12.00
CA LEU A 921 2.00 -25.27 -12.92
C LEU A 921 1.26 -25.32 -14.27
N LYS A 922 1.08 -24.16 -14.92
CA LYS A 922 0.47 -24.04 -16.24
C LYS A 922 1.19 -24.94 -17.24
N ASN A 923 0.43 -25.67 -18.06
CA ASN A 923 0.97 -26.53 -19.11
C ASN A 923 1.44 -25.74 -20.34
N THR A 924 2.20 -24.67 -20.11
CA THR A 924 2.96 -23.92 -21.11
C THR A 924 4.38 -24.46 -21.17
N ALA A 925 5.02 -24.36 -22.34
CA ALA A 925 6.42 -24.78 -22.48
C ALA A 925 7.35 -24.01 -21.52
N THR A 926 7.08 -22.74 -21.23
CA THR A 926 7.91 -21.91 -20.34
C THR A 926 7.84 -22.34 -18.88
N ALA A 927 6.67 -22.44 -18.24
CA ALA A 927 6.61 -22.62 -16.79
C ALA A 927 7.07 -24.03 -16.36
N ARG A 928 6.46 -25.08 -16.92
CA ARG A 928 6.68 -26.47 -16.48
C ARG A 928 8.05 -27.00 -16.87
N GLN A 929 8.55 -26.65 -18.06
CA GLN A 929 9.89 -27.08 -18.49
C GLN A 929 11.00 -26.29 -17.80
N ALA A 930 10.84 -24.99 -17.53
CA ALA A 930 11.85 -24.23 -16.78
C ALA A 930 11.96 -24.73 -15.32
N PHE A 931 10.85 -25.11 -14.68
CA PHE A 931 10.89 -25.73 -13.36
C PHE A 931 11.70 -27.03 -13.39
N GLN A 932 11.36 -27.96 -14.30
CA GLN A 932 12.07 -29.24 -14.44
C GLN A 932 13.54 -29.05 -14.81
N ALA A 933 13.86 -28.14 -15.73
CA ALA A 933 15.23 -27.89 -16.16
C ALA A 933 16.11 -27.30 -15.04
N ASN A 934 15.58 -26.38 -14.22
CA ASN A 934 16.34 -25.85 -13.08
C ASN A 934 16.42 -26.85 -11.92
N LEU A 935 15.39 -27.67 -11.67
CA LEU A 935 15.45 -28.73 -10.65
C LEU A 935 16.48 -29.80 -11.03
N GLU A 936 16.55 -30.16 -12.32
CA GLU A 936 17.56 -31.10 -12.82
C GLU A 936 18.95 -30.47 -12.85
N LYS A 937 19.09 -29.18 -13.19
CA LYS A 937 20.35 -28.43 -13.03
C LYS A 937 20.82 -28.45 -11.57
N LEU A 938 19.92 -28.21 -10.61
CA LEU A 938 20.20 -28.21 -9.18
C LEU A 938 20.69 -29.58 -8.70
N ARG A 939 20.03 -30.67 -9.12
CA ARG A 939 20.48 -32.05 -8.87
C ARG A 939 21.91 -32.27 -9.38
N ASN A 940 22.20 -31.88 -10.62
CA ASN A 940 23.53 -32.08 -11.22
C ASN A 940 24.61 -31.25 -10.52
N GLN A 941 24.33 -29.99 -10.15
CA GLN A 941 25.28 -29.14 -9.42
C GLN A 941 25.57 -29.66 -8.00
N LEU A 942 24.57 -30.16 -7.28
CA LEU A 942 24.73 -30.76 -5.95
C LEU A 942 25.39 -32.16 -5.98
N SER A 943 25.42 -32.82 -7.15
CA SER A 943 26.03 -34.16 -7.33
C SER A 943 27.47 -34.11 -7.88
N ALA A 944 28.06 -32.92 -8.01
CA ALA A 944 29.41 -32.75 -8.54
C ALA A 944 30.49 -33.03 -7.48
N ASP A 945 31.65 -33.56 -7.89
CA ASP A 945 32.81 -33.84 -7.03
C ASP A 945 33.30 -32.61 -6.23
N ALA A 946 33.02 -31.40 -6.73
CA ALA A 946 33.18 -30.14 -6.03
C ALA A 946 31.99 -29.23 -6.34
N VAL A 947 31.13 -28.99 -5.34
CA VAL A 947 29.94 -28.15 -5.48
C VAL A 947 30.32 -26.66 -5.44
N ASP A 948 29.94 -25.92 -6.49
CA ASP A 948 29.98 -24.47 -6.51
C ASP A 948 28.65 -23.91 -5.94
N VAL A 949 28.71 -23.41 -4.71
CA VAL A 949 27.54 -22.86 -4.00
C VAL A 949 27.01 -21.59 -4.68
N GLN A 950 27.84 -20.81 -5.37
CA GLN A 950 27.41 -19.59 -6.05
C GLN A 950 26.60 -19.93 -7.31
N GLU A 951 27.05 -20.91 -8.09
CA GLU A 951 26.27 -21.47 -9.20
C GLU A 951 24.97 -22.18 -8.75
N VAL A 952 24.99 -22.85 -7.59
CA VAL A 952 23.82 -23.50 -6.97
C VAL A 952 22.80 -22.45 -6.55
N MET A 953 23.21 -21.40 -5.84
CA MET A 953 22.31 -20.33 -5.37
C MET A 953 21.60 -19.64 -6.55
N LEU A 954 22.28 -19.40 -7.67
CA LEU A 954 21.64 -18.87 -8.89
C LEU A 954 20.52 -19.80 -9.43
N THR A 955 20.68 -21.13 -9.32
CA THR A 955 19.65 -22.10 -9.69
C THR A 955 18.51 -22.15 -8.66
N VAL A 956 18.83 -22.03 -7.36
CA VAL A 956 17.84 -21.93 -6.27
C VAL A 956 16.95 -20.71 -6.46
N SER A 957 17.54 -19.54 -6.70
CA SER A 957 16.79 -18.31 -7.00
C SER A 957 15.90 -18.48 -8.23
N ALA A 958 16.39 -19.11 -9.32
CA ALA A 958 15.58 -19.36 -10.50
C ALA A 958 14.37 -20.28 -10.25
N LEU A 959 14.49 -21.25 -9.33
CA LEU A 959 13.37 -22.11 -8.91
C LEU A 959 12.37 -21.36 -8.01
N GLN A 960 12.86 -20.59 -7.03
CA GLN A 960 12.02 -19.72 -6.20
C GLN A 960 11.23 -18.72 -7.07
N ASP A 961 11.88 -18.14 -8.07
CA ASP A 961 11.31 -17.17 -9.00
C ASP A 961 10.26 -17.79 -9.96
N ILE A 962 10.20 -19.12 -10.09
CA ILE A 962 9.12 -19.82 -10.79
C ILE A 962 7.94 -20.10 -9.84
N LEU A 963 8.22 -20.50 -8.60
CA LEU A 963 7.21 -20.88 -7.60
C LEU A 963 6.52 -19.67 -6.94
N SER A 964 7.16 -18.51 -6.91
CA SER A 964 6.62 -17.28 -6.29
C SER A 964 5.60 -16.52 -7.17
N LYS A 965 5.44 -16.90 -8.44
CA LYS A 965 4.59 -16.20 -9.41
C LYS A 965 3.25 -16.93 -9.58
N ASP A 966 2.17 -16.36 -9.03
CA ASP A 966 0.79 -16.84 -9.24
C ASP A 966 0.46 -17.10 -10.72
N ASP A 967 1.00 -16.28 -11.63
CA ASP A 967 0.82 -16.42 -13.08
C ASP A 967 1.44 -17.69 -13.68
N ASN A 968 2.26 -18.43 -12.94
CA ASN A 968 2.76 -19.75 -13.36
C ASN A 968 1.82 -20.91 -12.98
N TYR A 969 0.76 -20.69 -12.19
CA TYR A 969 -0.14 -21.75 -11.70
C TYR A 969 -1.45 -21.85 -12.47
N GLN A 970 -2.03 -23.06 -12.53
CA GLN A 970 -3.34 -23.29 -13.16
C GLN A 970 -4.47 -22.74 -12.28
N ARG A 971 -5.38 -21.95 -12.87
CA ARG A 971 -6.68 -21.64 -12.27
C ARG A 971 -7.69 -22.70 -12.70
N GLY A 972 -8.62 -23.03 -11.82
CA GLY A 972 -9.50 -24.20 -11.98
C GLY A 972 -10.51 -24.08 -13.13
N GLN A 973 -10.43 -25.04 -14.06
CA GLN A 973 -11.44 -25.47 -15.05
C GLN A 973 -12.12 -24.40 -15.93
N GLU A 974 -11.64 -24.32 -17.18
CA GLU A 974 -12.54 -24.36 -18.33
C GLU A 974 -12.68 -25.83 -18.78
N GLU A 975 -13.86 -26.28 -19.19
CA GLU A 975 -14.06 -27.57 -19.88
C GLU A 975 -14.18 -27.34 -21.39
N PRO A 976 -13.46 -28.08 -22.26
CA PRO A 976 -13.60 -27.98 -23.70
C PRO A 976 -14.87 -28.71 -24.20
N SER A 977 -15.62 -28.07 -25.10
CA SER A 977 -16.77 -28.70 -25.77
C SER A 977 -16.35 -29.60 -26.94
N PRO A 978 -17.15 -30.62 -27.32
CA PRO A 978 -16.70 -31.70 -28.22
C PRO A 978 -17.13 -31.53 -29.68
N GLU A 979 -16.27 -31.96 -30.61
CA GLU A 979 -16.67 -32.44 -31.95
C GLU A 979 -15.65 -33.45 -32.53
N GLN A 980 -16.08 -34.26 -33.50
CA GLN A 980 -15.37 -35.43 -34.10
C GLN A 980 -15.35 -35.27 -35.66
N PRO A 981 -14.74 -36.14 -36.52
CA PRO A 981 -14.47 -37.59 -36.34
C PRO A 981 -13.17 -38.21 -36.97
N GLU A 982 -13.05 -39.54 -36.76
CA GLU A 982 -12.45 -40.58 -37.65
C GLU A 982 -10.94 -40.97 -37.63
N HIS A 983 -10.66 -42.12 -38.29
CA HIS A 983 -9.65 -43.18 -37.98
C HIS A 983 -8.67 -43.43 -39.19
N PRO A 984 -7.75 -44.44 -39.26
CA PRO A 984 -7.46 -45.60 -38.39
C PRO A 984 -5.96 -45.97 -38.11
N GLU A 985 -5.74 -46.98 -37.24
CA GLU A 985 -4.81 -48.18 -37.26
C GLU A 985 -3.46 -48.16 -38.03
N GLU A 986 -2.35 -48.85 -37.68
CA GLU A 986 -1.92 -49.89 -36.68
C GLU A 986 -0.33 -49.95 -36.71
N PRO A 987 0.44 -50.87 -36.05
CA PRO A 987 0.18 -51.88 -35.00
C PRO A 987 1.19 -51.88 -33.79
N SER A 988 0.98 -52.80 -32.83
CA SER A 988 1.85 -53.10 -31.65
C SER A 988 3.15 -53.89 -32.01
N LYS A 989 4.19 -54.10 -31.15
CA LYS A 989 4.31 -54.76 -29.81
C LYS A 989 5.83 -54.83 -29.42
N PRO A 990 6.32 -55.42 -28.29
CA PRO A 990 5.70 -55.90 -27.04
C PRO A 990 6.41 -55.44 -25.73
N GLU A 991 5.87 -55.81 -24.56
CA GLU A 991 6.47 -55.64 -23.23
C GLU A 991 7.33 -56.85 -22.77
N GLN A 992 8.08 -56.66 -21.66
CA GLN A 992 8.59 -57.74 -20.79
C GLN A 992 8.35 -57.39 -19.29
N PRO A 993 8.37 -58.37 -18.37
CA PRO A 993 7.50 -58.35 -17.19
C PRO A 993 8.11 -57.72 -15.92
N ALA A 994 7.24 -57.33 -14.99
CA ALA A 994 7.58 -56.77 -13.68
C ALA A 994 7.74 -57.84 -12.58
N GLU A 995 8.61 -57.56 -11.61
CA GLU A 995 8.79 -58.34 -10.37
C GLU A 995 7.84 -57.87 -9.24
N PRO A 996 7.56 -58.72 -8.23
CA PRO A 996 6.57 -58.42 -7.19
C PRO A 996 7.07 -57.38 -6.17
N LYS A 997 6.28 -56.33 -5.93
CA LYS A 997 6.51 -55.38 -4.83
C LYS A 997 6.27 -56.02 -3.45
N GLN A 998 7.10 -55.65 -2.48
CA GLN A 998 6.82 -55.85 -1.05
C GLN A 998 5.68 -54.95 -0.56
N PRO A 999 4.98 -55.29 0.54
CA PRO A 999 3.96 -54.44 1.12
C PRO A 999 4.54 -53.13 1.69
N GLU A 1000 3.76 -52.07 1.58
CA GLU A 1000 4.09 -50.70 1.99
C GLU A 1000 3.85 -50.49 3.50
N ILE A 1001 4.60 -49.59 4.14
CA ILE A 1001 4.55 -49.37 5.61
C ILE A 1001 3.67 -48.16 5.93
N GLU A 1002 2.60 -48.37 6.69
CA GLU A 1002 1.54 -47.41 7.01
C GLU A 1002 1.93 -46.42 8.16
N TYR A 1003 3.11 -45.78 8.09
CA TYR A 1003 3.57 -44.83 9.13
C TYR A 1003 2.52 -43.76 9.48
N ASN A 1004 1.86 -43.18 8.48
CA ASN A 1004 0.86 -42.12 8.63
C ASN A 1004 -0.33 -42.53 9.53
N LYS A 1005 -0.69 -43.83 9.51
CA LYS A 1005 -1.79 -44.40 10.29
C LYS A 1005 -1.40 -44.63 11.74
N ALA A 1006 -0.16 -45.01 12.00
CA ALA A 1006 0.39 -45.09 13.34
C ALA A 1006 0.53 -43.69 13.97
N MET A 1007 1.02 -42.71 13.21
CA MET A 1007 1.10 -41.32 13.63
C MET A 1007 -0.27 -40.73 13.98
N ALA A 1008 -1.30 -40.96 13.16
CA ALA A 1008 -2.67 -40.51 13.46
C ALA A 1008 -3.21 -41.12 14.77
N SER A 1009 -3.05 -42.43 14.98
CA SER A 1009 -3.45 -43.12 16.21
C SER A 1009 -2.72 -42.62 17.46
N LEU A 1010 -1.44 -42.24 17.32
CA LEU A 1010 -0.66 -41.64 18.40
C LEU A 1010 -1.17 -40.23 18.75
N THR A 1011 -1.45 -39.40 17.75
CA THR A 1011 -1.99 -38.03 17.94
C THR A 1011 -3.32 -38.05 18.68
N GLU A 1012 -4.28 -38.89 18.28
CA GLU A 1012 -5.59 -39.00 18.95
C GLU A 1012 -5.46 -39.35 20.44
N ALA A 1013 -4.53 -40.25 20.77
CA ALA A 1013 -4.24 -40.63 22.15
C ALA A 1013 -3.59 -39.50 22.96
N ILE A 1014 -2.70 -38.72 22.36
CA ILE A 1014 -2.08 -37.54 22.99
C ILE A 1014 -3.13 -36.47 23.26
N GLU A 1015 -3.94 -36.09 22.27
CA GLU A 1015 -4.98 -35.05 22.41
C GLU A 1015 -5.96 -35.39 23.53
N LYS A 1016 -6.46 -36.64 23.55
CA LYS A 1016 -7.31 -37.15 24.61
C LYS A 1016 -6.62 -37.04 25.98
N LYS A 1017 -5.35 -37.41 26.09
CA LYS A 1017 -4.60 -37.38 27.36
C LYS A 1017 -4.26 -35.96 27.82
N VAL A 1018 -4.04 -35.00 26.92
CA VAL A 1018 -3.91 -33.57 27.24
C VAL A 1018 -5.18 -33.03 27.91
N GLY A 1019 -6.35 -33.51 27.49
CA GLY A 1019 -7.64 -33.23 28.13
C GLY A 1019 -7.76 -33.85 29.53
N GLU A 1020 -7.46 -35.15 29.67
CA GLU A 1020 -7.53 -35.87 30.95
C GLU A 1020 -6.61 -35.28 32.04
N LEU A 1021 -5.45 -34.71 31.67
CA LEU A 1021 -4.47 -34.18 32.62
C LEU A 1021 -4.76 -32.75 33.14
N GLY A 1022 -5.79 -32.08 32.63
CA GLY A 1022 -6.28 -30.79 33.17
C GLY A 1022 -5.21 -29.70 33.26
N SER A 1023 -4.93 -29.21 34.47
CA SER A 1023 -3.91 -28.18 34.76
C SER A 1023 -2.60 -28.75 35.32
N ASN A 1024 -2.38 -30.08 35.28
CA ASN A 1024 -1.12 -30.69 35.74
C ASN A 1024 -0.01 -30.48 34.70
N ASN A 1025 0.64 -29.33 34.78
CA ASN A 1025 1.72 -28.92 33.86
C ASN A 1025 2.94 -29.85 33.87
N GLU A 1026 3.19 -30.59 34.96
CA GLU A 1026 4.31 -31.53 35.05
C GLU A 1026 3.99 -32.87 34.37
N ALA A 1027 2.77 -33.38 34.52
CA ALA A 1027 2.30 -34.52 33.74
C ALA A 1027 2.20 -34.19 32.24
N LYS A 1028 1.82 -32.96 31.88
CA LYS A 1028 1.82 -32.51 30.47
C LYS A 1028 3.23 -32.45 29.86
N LYS A 1029 4.25 -32.04 30.62
CA LYS A 1029 5.65 -32.13 30.16
C LYS A 1029 6.06 -33.57 29.87
N LYS A 1030 5.74 -34.52 30.75
CA LYS A 1030 6.01 -35.95 30.53
C LYS A 1030 5.23 -36.54 29.36
N LEU A 1031 4.01 -36.07 29.09
CA LEU A 1031 3.25 -36.47 27.91
C LEU A 1031 3.94 -36.04 26.61
N ILE A 1032 4.50 -34.82 26.56
CA ILE A 1032 5.27 -34.32 25.40
C ILE A 1032 6.57 -35.14 25.21
N GLU A 1033 7.25 -35.46 26.30
CA GLU A 1033 8.47 -36.28 26.28
C GLU A 1033 8.20 -37.70 25.73
N LEU A 1034 7.15 -38.36 26.21
CA LEU A 1034 6.71 -39.67 25.70
C LEU A 1034 6.23 -39.60 24.24
N ALA A 1035 5.54 -38.53 23.84
CA ALA A 1035 5.13 -38.32 22.45
C ALA A 1035 6.33 -38.23 21.50
N ASN A 1036 7.34 -37.44 21.85
CA ASN A 1036 8.54 -37.28 21.03
C ASN A 1036 9.34 -38.60 20.91
N GLN A 1037 9.47 -39.36 22.01
CA GLN A 1037 10.09 -40.69 21.99
C GLN A 1037 9.32 -41.69 21.11
N ALA A 1038 7.98 -41.65 21.16
CA ALA A 1038 7.11 -42.49 20.35
C ALA A 1038 7.20 -42.18 18.85
N ILE A 1039 7.24 -40.89 18.48
CA ILE A 1039 7.39 -40.45 17.08
C ILE A 1039 8.73 -40.93 16.51
N ALA A 1040 9.83 -40.74 17.24
CA ALA A 1040 11.15 -41.23 16.82
C ALA A 1040 11.16 -42.77 16.65
N ALA A 1041 10.61 -43.53 17.61
CA ALA A 1041 10.55 -44.99 17.53
C ALA A 1041 9.67 -45.50 16.37
N ILE A 1042 8.61 -44.78 16.01
CA ILE A 1042 7.77 -45.09 14.83
C ILE A 1042 8.50 -44.76 13.52
N GLN A 1043 9.32 -43.71 13.50
CA GLN A 1043 10.06 -43.29 12.30
C GLN A 1043 11.35 -44.10 12.04
N GLU A 1044 12.01 -44.61 13.09
CA GLU A 1044 13.20 -45.48 12.95
C GLU A 1044 12.87 -46.95 12.63
N ALA A 1045 11.63 -47.37 12.86
CA ALA A 1045 11.13 -48.72 12.57
C ALA A 1045 11.21 -49.03 11.07
N LYS A 1046 11.76 -50.22 10.71
CA LYS A 1046 12.03 -50.59 9.30
C LYS A 1046 11.03 -51.60 8.75
N THR A 1047 10.06 -51.99 9.57
CA THR A 1047 9.00 -52.95 9.25
C THR A 1047 7.69 -52.50 9.91
N GLN A 1048 6.55 -52.91 9.33
CA GLN A 1048 5.23 -52.61 9.92
C GLN A 1048 5.07 -53.21 11.33
N GLU A 1049 5.73 -54.33 11.62
CA GLU A 1049 5.66 -54.99 12.93
C GLU A 1049 6.39 -54.19 14.01
N GLU A 1050 7.51 -53.55 13.66
CA GLU A 1050 8.20 -52.58 14.53
C GLU A 1050 7.39 -51.29 14.71
N VAL A 1051 6.79 -50.74 13.64
CA VAL A 1051 5.90 -49.56 13.71
C VAL A 1051 4.72 -49.81 14.66
N ASN A 1052 4.04 -50.95 14.52
CA ASN A 1052 2.92 -51.33 15.37
C ASN A 1052 3.35 -51.48 16.84
N LYS A 1053 4.52 -52.09 17.09
CA LYS A 1053 5.06 -52.31 18.44
C LYS A 1053 5.50 -51.01 19.13
N ALA A 1054 6.09 -50.08 18.37
CA ALA A 1054 6.42 -48.74 18.85
C ALA A 1054 5.16 -47.97 19.26
N LEU A 1055 4.11 -48.02 18.41
CA LEU A 1055 2.81 -47.44 18.70
C LEU A 1055 2.14 -48.05 19.95
N GLU A 1056 2.05 -49.38 20.06
CA GLU A 1056 1.45 -50.03 21.24
C GLU A 1056 2.18 -49.65 22.54
N SER A 1057 3.51 -49.62 22.53
CA SER A 1057 4.29 -49.21 23.70
C SER A 1057 4.09 -47.74 24.07
N ALA A 1058 3.95 -46.86 23.07
CA ALA A 1058 3.63 -45.45 23.30
C ALA A 1058 2.23 -45.26 23.90
N LEU A 1059 1.21 -45.90 23.32
CA LEU A 1059 -0.17 -45.86 23.80
C LEU A 1059 -0.27 -46.40 25.24
N GLU A 1060 0.43 -47.49 25.57
CA GLU A 1060 0.46 -48.04 26.92
C GLU A 1060 1.09 -47.05 27.92
N GLN A 1061 2.21 -46.39 27.56
CA GLN A 1061 2.88 -45.41 28.42
C GLN A 1061 2.05 -44.12 28.61
N ILE A 1062 1.44 -43.61 27.54
CA ILE A 1062 0.52 -42.45 27.58
C ILE A 1062 -0.69 -42.75 28.47
N SER A 1063 -1.24 -43.97 28.40
CA SER A 1063 -2.39 -44.37 29.21
C SER A 1063 -2.12 -44.28 30.72
N LYS A 1064 -0.89 -44.61 31.14
CA LYS A 1064 -0.42 -44.70 32.54
C LYS A 1064 -0.15 -43.36 33.22
N LEU A 1065 -0.27 -42.23 32.51
CA LEU A 1065 -0.21 -40.90 33.14
C LEU A 1065 -1.50 -40.62 33.92
N GLU A 1066 -1.40 -40.60 35.25
CA GLU A 1066 -2.53 -40.30 36.14
C GLU A 1066 -2.81 -38.79 36.25
N ALA A 1067 -4.09 -38.43 36.33
CA ALA A 1067 -4.52 -37.09 36.74
C ALA A 1067 -4.38 -36.92 38.26
N ALA A 1068 -4.14 -35.69 38.72
CA ALA A 1068 -3.80 -35.44 40.12
C ALA A 1068 -4.96 -35.77 41.08
N GLN A 1069 -4.74 -36.71 42.01
CA GLN A 1069 -5.67 -36.96 43.11
C GLN A 1069 -5.62 -35.83 44.14
N VAL A 1070 -6.79 -35.33 44.53
CA VAL A 1070 -6.92 -34.48 45.72
C VAL A 1070 -7.00 -35.39 46.95
N GLN A 1071 -6.04 -35.27 47.88
CA GLN A 1071 -6.14 -35.85 49.22
C GLN A 1071 -6.14 -34.75 50.30
N PRO A 1072 -6.86 -34.93 51.44
CA PRO A 1072 -7.14 -33.85 52.38
C PRO A 1072 -6.24 -33.87 53.63
N GLU A 1073 -5.82 -32.70 54.09
CA GLU A 1073 -5.29 -32.54 55.45
C GLU A 1073 -6.40 -32.42 56.50
N LYS A 1074 -6.16 -33.01 57.67
CA LYS A 1074 -7.01 -32.96 58.87
C LYS A 1074 -6.13 -32.99 60.14
N PRO A 1075 -6.66 -32.62 61.32
CA PRO A 1075 -6.05 -31.51 62.08
C PRO A 1075 -5.28 -31.94 63.33
N ALA A 1076 -4.57 -30.99 63.93
CA ALA A 1076 -4.04 -31.07 65.29
C ALA A 1076 -4.48 -29.86 66.13
N GLU A 1077 -4.74 -30.10 67.42
CA GLU A 1077 -5.24 -29.12 68.40
C GLU A 1077 -4.19 -28.92 69.55
N PRO A 1078 -4.41 -28.14 70.63
CA PRO A 1078 -3.46 -27.08 70.98
C PRO A 1078 -2.71 -27.27 72.30
N LYS A 1079 -1.68 -26.44 72.53
CA LYS A 1079 -1.20 -26.08 73.88
C LYS A 1079 -0.87 -24.59 73.99
N ASN A 1080 -0.92 -24.10 75.24
CA ASN A 1080 -0.99 -22.69 75.64
C ASN A 1080 0.32 -22.28 76.41
N PRO A 1081 0.46 -21.10 77.07
CA PRO A 1081 1.48 -20.14 76.64
C PRO A 1081 2.46 -19.70 77.76
N THR A 1082 3.37 -18.77 77.44
CA THR A 1082 4.08 -17.96 78.45
C THR A 1082 4.28 -16.51 78.03
N GLN A 1083 4.22 -15.62 79.02
CA GLN A 1083 4.32 -14.15 79.02
C GLN A 1083 5.62 -13.75 79.79
N PRO A 1084 5.95 -12.47 80.09
CA PRO A 1084 5.40 -11.16 79.66
C PRO A 1084 6.54 -10.25 79.07
N GLU A 1085 6.50 -8.92 78.97
CA GLU A 1085 6.23 -7.87 79.98
C GLU A 1085 5.18 -6.81 79.57
N ASN A 1086 4.80 -5.98 80.56
CA ASN A 1086 3.77 -4.93 80.59
C ASN A 1086 4.35 -3.80 81.51
N PRO A 1087 3.65 -2.71 81.97
CA PRO A 1087 2.22 -2.31 81.91
C PRO A 1087 2.07 -0.90 81.23
N VAL A 1088 0.99 -0.09 81.29
CA VAL A 1088 -0.02 0.28 82.33
C VAL A 1088 -1.40 0.58 81.72
N GLN A 1089 -2.41 0.64 82.59
CA GLN A 1089 -3.87 0.51 82.42
C GLN A 1089 -4.59 1.66 83.21
N PRO A 1090 -5.92 1.69 83.52
CA PRO A 1090 -7.08 0.93 83.01
C PRO A 1090 -8.39 1.75 82.81
N GLU A 1091 -9.48 0.99 82.54
CA GLU A 1091 -10.92 1.24 82.81
C GLU A 1091 -11.80 1.79 81.65
N LYS A 1092 -13.03 1.33 81.34
CA LYS A 1092 -13.91 0.12 81.51
C LYS A 1092 -15.38 0.62 81.38
N PRO A 1093 -16.45 -0.22 81.21
CA PRO A 1093 -16.54 -1.58 80.67
C PRO A 1093 -17.77 -1.87 79.73
N ALA A 1094 -17.61 -2.90 78.86
CA ALA A 1094 -18.57 -3.98 78.49
C ALA A 1094 -20.00 -3.74 77.91
N GLN A 1095 -20.29 -4.38 76.75
CA GLN A 1095 -21.40 -5.36 76.60
C GLN A 1095 -21.23 -6.26 75.33
N PRO A 1096 -21.78 -7.50 75.27
CA PRO A 1096 -21.80 -8.35 74.05
C PRO A 1096 -23.21 -8.83 73.62
N GLU A 1097 -23.39 -9.26 72.34
CA GLU A 1097 -24.06 -10.51 71.86
C GLU A 1097 -24.43 -10.49 70.34
N LYS A 1098 -24.99 -11.60 69.82
CA LYS A 1098 -25.43 -11.87 68.42
C LYS A 1098 -26.99 -11.94 68.34
N PRO A 1099 -27.66 -12.27 67.21
CA PRO A 1099 -27.29 -12.30 65.78
C PRO A 1099 -28.21 -11.39 64.93
N ILE A 1100 -28.18 -11.50 63.58
CA ILE A 1100 -29.16 -10.86 62.67
C ILE A 1100 -29.70 -11.88 61.65
N THR A 1101 -31.02 -11.88 61.43
CA THR A 1101 -31.70 -12.50 60.29
C THR A 1101 -32.92 -11.69 59.84
N SER A 1102 -33.20 -11.73 58.53
CA SER A 1102 -34.47 -11.41 57.82
C SER A 1102 -34.90 -9.94 57.57
N SER A 1103 -35.49 -9.78 56.38
CA SER A 1103 -36.44 -8.76 55.89
C SER A 1103 -36.01 -7.30 55.61
N SER A 1104 -36.63 -6.80 54.53
CA SER A 1104 -36.61 -5.51 53.82
C SER A 1104 -36.65 -4.22 54.66
N PRO A 1105 -36.41 -3.06 53.99
CA PRO A 1105 -37.55 -2.15 53.77
C PRO A 1105 -37.58 -1.47 52.39
N GLU A 1106 -38.71 -0.80 52.09
CA GLU A 1106 -38.84 0.22 51.03
C GLU A 1106 -38.55 1.64 51.56
N GLU A 1107 -38.28 2.55 50.62
CA GLU A 1107 -38.29 4.03 50.68
C GLU A 1107 -37.78 4.81 51.92
N GLY A 1108 -36.79 5.67 51.69
CA GLY A 1108 -36.80 7.02 52.29
C GLY A 1108 -35.44 7.65 52.65
N VAL A 1109 -35.04 8.70 51.90
CA VAL A 1109 -34.12 9.80 52.33
C VAL A 1109 -32.66 9.35 52.63
N LYS A 1110 -31.61 9.76 51.90
CA LYS A 1110 -31.26 11.10 51.36
C LYS A 1110 -30.13 10.99 50.33
N ASN A 1111 -30.03 11.90 49.36
CA ASN A 1111 -28.91 11.94 48.41
C ASN A 1111 -27.59 12.34 49.09
N LEU A 1112 -26.53 11.58 48.85
CA LEU A 1112 -25.13 12.03 48.94
C LEU A 1112 -24.61 12.16 47.50
N VAL A 1113 -24.59 13.39 46.98
CA VAL A 1113 -24.01 13.69 45.67
C VAL A 1113 -22.50 13.83 45.84
N PHE A 1114 -21.72 12.91 45.27
CA PHE A 1114 -20.29 13.13 45.04
C PHE A 1114 -20.12 13.97 43.79
N THR A 1115 -19.98 15.28 43.94
CA THR A 1115 -19.38 16.12 42.90
C THR A 1115 -17.89 15.83 42.84
N LEU A 1116 -17.43 15.29 41.73
CA LEU A 1116 -16.01 15.27 41.38
C LEU A 1116 -15.61 16.66 40.82
N PRO A 1117 -14.38 17.13 41.05
CA PRO A 1117 -13.93 18.43 40.53
C PRO A 1117 -13.96 18.44 38.99
N SER A 1118 -14.48 19.53 38.42
CA SER A 1118 -14.57 19.71 36.97
C SER A 1118 -13.41 20.57 36.46
N LEU A 1119 -12.81 20.17 35.33
CA LEU A 1119 -11.76 20.94 34.68
C LEU A 1119 -12.38 21.88 33.63
N GLU A 1120 -12.33 23.18 33.88
CA GLU A 1120 -12.72 24.21 32.91
C GLU A 1120 -11.51 24.70 32.12
N ILE A 1121 -11.71 25.05 30.83
CA ILE A 1121 -10.65 25.58 29.96
C ILE A 1121 -10.96 27.05 29.65
N VAL A 1122 -10.06 27.96 30.02
CA VAL A 1122 -10.24 29.41 29.91
C VAL A 1122 -9.24 29.99 28.92
N ASN A 1123 -9.74 30.37 27.75
CA ASN A 1123 -8.95 30.96 26.67
C ASN A 1123 -8.89 32.49 26.80
N LYS A 1124 -7.67 33.06 26.82
CA LYS A 1124 -7.40 34.51 26.88
C LYS A 1124 -6.51 34.91 25.70
N PRO A 1125 -6.89 35.88 24.85
CA PRO A 1125 -6.05 36.32 23.75
C PRO A 1125 -4.84 37.12 24.26
N VAL A 1126 -3.69 36.93 23.64
CA VAL A 1126 -2.45 37.69 23.90
C VAL A 1126 -2.22 38.61 22.70
N PRO A 1127 -2.46 39.93 22.81
CA PRO A 1127 -2.46 40.80 21.64
C PRO A 1127 -1.06 41.00 21.04
N PHE A 1128 -0.97 40.97 19.71
CA PHE A 1128 0.29 41.27 19.00
C PHE A 1128 0.64 42.78 19.03
N LYS A 1129 1.92 43.10 18.87
CA LYS A 1129 2.41 44.49 18.74
C LYS A 1129 2.76 44.78 17.28
N THR A 1130 2.62 46.03 16.87
CA THR A 1130 3.13 46.47 15.56
C THR A 1130 4.52 47.10 15.72
N ILE A 1131 5.53 46.41 15.19
CA ILE A 1131 6.92 46.89 15.15
C ILE A 1131 7.15 47.60 13.81
N ARG A 1132 7.46 48.89 13.88
CA ARG A 1132 7.91 49.68 12.73
C ARG A 1132 9.44 49.80 12.77
N ARG A 1133 10.12 49.35 11.71
CA ARG A 1133 11.58 49.44 11.57
C ARG A 1133 11.96 50.22 10.32
N GLU A 1134 13.04 50.99 10.39
CA GLU A 1134 13.52 51.77 9.24
C GLU A 1134 14.28 50.88 8.25
N ASN A 1135 14.03 51.05 6.95
CA ASN A 1135 14.75 50.36 5.89
C ASN A 1135 15.40 51.39 4.92
N ALA A 1136 16.74 51.45 4.95
CA ALA A 1136 17.54 52.36 4.13
C ALA A 1136 17.63 51.95 2.63
N LEU A 1137 17.12 50.78 2.25
CA LEU A 1137 17.00 50.35 0.85
C LEU A 1137 15.65 50.72 0.23
N LEU A 1138 14.63 51.01 1.05
CA LEU A 1138 13.28 51.36 0.66
C LEU A 1138 13.11 52.90 0.61
N ASP A 1139 12.44 53.43 -0.42
CA ASP A 1139 12.35 54.88 -0.65
C ASP A 1139 11.56 55.63 0.43
N LYS A 1140 12.01 56.85 0.76
CA LYS A 1140 11.46 57.65 1.86
C LYS A 1140 9.95 57.89 1.71
N GLY A 1141 9.17 57.36 2.64
CA GLY A 1141 7.70 57.44 2.64
C GLY A 1141 6.97 56.26 1.97
N LYS A 1142 7.69 55.19 1.59
CA LYS A 1142 7.08 53.88 1.31
C LYS A 1142 7.02 53.03 2.58
N GLU A 1143 6.03 52.14 2.67
CA GLU A 1143 5.95 51.11 3.70
C GLU A 1143 5.84 49.73 3.05
N LYS A 1144 6.44 48.71 3.67
CA LYS A 1144 6.33 47.30 3.29
C LYS A 1144 6.06 46.46 4.54
N VAL A 1145 4.92 45.79 4.59
CA VAL A 1145 4.67 44.77 5.63
C VAL A 1145 5.52 43.54 5.30
N LEU A 1146 6.28 43.04 6.28
CA LEU A 1146 7.06 41.80 6.17
C LEU A 1146 6.44 40.63 6.93
N SER A 1147 5.65 40.92 7.96
CA SER A 1147 4.87 39.91 8.68
C SER A 1147 3.57 40.56 9.11
N GLU A 1148 2.44 39.93 8.78
CA GLU A 1148 1.15 40.32 9.31
C GLU A 1148 1.00 39.84 10.76
N GLY A 1149 0.34 40.64 11.59
CA GLY A 1149 0.23 40.37 13.01
C GLY A 1149 -0.84 39.34 13.32
N LYS A 1150 -0.58 38.48 14.31
CA LYS A 1150 -1.54 37.47 14.79
C LYS A 1150 -1.47 37.37 16.30
N ASP A 1151 -2.63 37.49 16.94
CA ASP A 1151 -2.74 37.36 18.40
C ASP A 1151 -2.35 35.94 18.84
N GLY A 1152 -1.62 35.88 19.95
CA GLY A 1152 -1.33 34.65 20.66
C GLY A 1152 -2.52 34.20 21.51
N LEU A 1153 -2.38 33.06 22.16
CA LEU A 1153 -3.44 32.46 22.97
C LEU A 1153 -2.86 31.89 24.26
N LEU A 1154 -3.36 32.36 25.40
CA LEU A 1154 -3.11 31.83 26.73
C LEU A 1154 -4.29 30.93 27.10
N VAL A 1155 -4.03 29.65 27.33
CA VAL A 1155 -5.03 28.64 27.70
C VAL A 1155 -4.77 28.24 29.16
N GLU A 1156 -5.69 28.59 30.06
CA GLU A 1156 -5.64 28.19 31.46
C GLU A 1156 -6.59 27.03 31.72
N TYR A 1157 -6.07 25.92 32.24
CA TYR A 1157 -6.84 24.78 32.71
C TYR A 1157 -7.12 24.97 34.20
N VAL A 1158 -8.39 25.05 34.56
CA VAL A 1158 -8.86 25.45 35.89
C VAL A 1158 -9.61 24.28 36.53
N GLU A 1159 -9.05 23.72 37.58
CA GLU A 1159 -9.71 22.74 38.45
C GLU A 1159 -10.74 23.47 39.31
N VAL A 1160 -11.99 23.02 39.27
CA VAL A 1160 -13.12 23.61 39.98
C VAL A 1160 -13.75 22.61 40.94
N ASP A 1161 -13.68 22.91 42.23
CA ASP A 1161 -14.29 22.13 43.31
C ASP A 1161 -15.25 23.03 44.11
N GLY A 1162 -16.54 22.94 43.77
CA GLY A 1162 -17.56 23.88 44.24
C GLY A 1162 -17.22 25.33 43.84
N ASP A 1163 -17.19 26.23 44.82
CA ASP A 1163 -16.84 27.64 44.61
C ASP A 1163 -15.31 27.88 44.46
N ASN A 1164 -14.46 26.88 44.74
CA ASN A 1164 -13.01 27.02 44.61
C ASN A 1164 -12.56 26.74 43.18
N ARG A 1165 -11.90 27.73 42.55
CA ARG A 1165 -11.33 27.62 41.20
C ARG A 1165 -9.82 27.82 41.26
N LYS A 1166 -9.06 26.86 40.73
CA LYS A 1166 -7.59 26.80 40.81
C LYS A 1166 -6.99 26.48 39.45
N VAL A 1167 -6.13 27.36 38.92
CA VAL A 1167 -5.36 27.06 37.70
C VAL A 1167 -4.37 25.93 38.01
N VAL A 1168 -4.42 24.84 37.23
CA VAL A 1168 -3.55 23.66 37.39
C VAL A 1168 -2.54 23.50 36.26
N GLN A 1169 -2.86 23.97 35.05
CA GLN A 1169 -1.97 23.97 33.89
C GLN A 1169 -2.20 25.25 33.08
N THR A 1170 -1.18 25.73 32.39
CA THR A 1170 -1.26 26.93 31.56
C THR A 1170 -0.37 26.79 30.34
N GLU A 1171 -0.95 26.97 29.16
CA GLU A 1171 -0.27 26.85 27.87
C GLU A 1171 -0.31 28.19 27.16
N THR A 1172 0.78 28.57 26.47
CA THR A 1172 0.90 29.88 25.83
C THR A 1172 1.39 29.74 24.41
N THR A 1173 0.52 30.03 23.44
CA THR A 1173 0.94 30.38 22.08
C THR A 1173 1.38 31.84 22.08
N PRO A 1174 2.64 32.18 21.80
CA PRO A 1174 3.10 33.57 21.75
C PRO A 1174 2.45 34.33 20.58
N ALA A 1175 2.26 35.64 20.74
CA ALA A 1175 1.75 36.50 19.67
C ALA A 1175 2.83 36.75 18.60
N GLN A 1176 2.40 36.82 17.33
CA GLN A 1176 3.27 37.16 16.21
C GLN A 1176 3.15 38.66 15.92
N ASP A 1177 4.18 39.42 16.29
CA ASP A 1177 4.23 40.88 16.09
C ASP A 1177 4.21 41.26 14.60
N ARG A 1178 3.39 42.25 14.25
CA ARG A 1178 3.27 42.79 12.89
C ARG A 1178 4.50 43.62 12.56
N VAL A 1179 5.31 43.19 11.59
CA VAL A 1179 6.55 43.89 11.21
C VAL A 1179 6.32 44.71 9.95
N ILE A 1180 6.48 46.03 10.07
CA ILE A 1180 6.37 46.98 8.96
C ILE A 1180 7.73 47.68 8.78
N GLU A 1181 8.27 47.61 7.56
CA GLU A 1181 9.43 48.42 7.17
C GLU A 1181 8.97 49.76 6.61
N VAL A 1182 9.56 50.84 7.11
CA VAL A 1182 9.33 52.22 6.66
C VAL A 1182 10.59 52.71 5.95
N GLY A 1183 10.45 53.17 4.72
CA GLY A 1183 11.59 53.61 3.92
C GLY A 1183 12.21 54.90 4.41
N THR A 1184 13.54 54.93 4.47
CA THR A 1184 14.33 56.11 4.90
C THR A 1184 15.36 56.57 3.87
N LYS A 1185 15.50 55.85 2.75
CA LYS A 1185 16.49 56.13 1.70
C LYS A 1185 16.37 57.55 1.16
N GLN A 1186 17.45 58.32 1.26
CA GLN A 1186 17.65 59.60 0.58
C GLN A 1186 18.89 59.49 -0.31
N SER A 1187 18.80 60.02 -1.54
CA SER A 1187 19.74 59.69 -2.61
C SER A 1187 20.95 60.61 -2.70
N SER A 1188 22.13 60.18 -2.22
CA SER A 1188 23.41 60.85 -2.52
C SER A 1188 24.66 59.96 -2.36
N VAL A 1189 25.39 59.81 -3.48
CA VAL A 1189 26.77 59.36 -3.76
C VAL A 1189 27.82 59.32 -2.61
N GLY A 1190 28.71 58.28 -2.57
CA GLY A 1190 30.12 58.46 -2.12
C GLY A 1190 30.92 57.31 -1.43
N THR A 1191 31.60 56.44 -2.21
CA THR A 1191 33.00 55.87 -2.04
C THR A 1191 33.59 55.22 -0.74
N GLU A 1192 34.31 54.09 -0.98
CA GLU A 1192 35.53 53.52 -0.30
C GLU A 1192 35.44 52.58 0.95
N GLU A 1193 36.57 51.88 1.29
CA GLU A 1193 36.66 50.48 1.83
C GLU A 1193 37.98 50.21 2.67
N PRO A 1194 38.36 48.99 3.19
CA PRO A 1194 37.82 48.02 4.19
C PRO A 1194 38.50 48.17 5.62
N PRO A 1195 39.38 47.31 6.28
CA PRO A 1195 39.59 45.83 6.39
C PRO A 1195 40.02 45.19 7.79
N VAL A 1196 40.02 43.83 7.89
CA VAL A 1196 41.07 42.90 8.50
C VAL A 1196 41.16 42.49 10.04
N VAL A 1197 40.82 41.20 10.38
CA VAL A 1197 41.68 40.07 10.98
C VAL A 1197 41.69 39.53 12.49
N THR A 1198 41.39 38.21 12.66
CA THR A 1198 41.88 37.09 13.59
C THR A 1198 41.38 36.68 15.04
N LEU A 1199 41.73 35.41 15.43
CA LEU A 1199 41.33 34.48 16.55
C LEU A 1199 42.45 34.26 17.65
N PRO A 1200 42.28 33.51 18.80
CA PRO A 1200 42.61 32.04 18.95
C PRO A 1200 41.87 31.22 20.10
N GLU A 1201 42.46 30.13 20.69
CA GLU A 1201 41.79 28.88 21.20
C GLU A 1201 42.17 28.26 22.62
N HIS A 1202 41.43 27.19 23.05
CA HIS A 1202 41.81 25.97 23.88
C HIS A 1202 42.17 26.04 25.42
N PRO A 1203 42.33 24.93 26.25
CA PRO A 1203 42.42 23.44 26.04
C PRO A 1203 41.63 22.47 27.05
N LEU A 1204 42.10 21.20 27.27
CA LEU A 1204 41.50 19.96 27.91
C LEU A 1204 42.19 19.54 29.29
N PRO A 1205 42.23 18.30 29.92
CA PRO A 1205 41.71 16.90 29.64
C PRO A 1205 41.35 15.90 30.85
N ALA A 1206 41.09 14.59 30.54
CA ALA A 1206 41.42 13.31 31.29
C ALA A 1206 40.44 12.50 32.23
N GLN A 1207 40.76 11.19 32.49
CA GLN A 1207 39.94 10.04 33.06
C GLN A 1207 40.64 9.32 34.29
N PRO A 1208 40.50 8.00 34.73
CA PRO A 1208 39.97 6.69 34.18
C PRO A 1208 39.34 5.62 35.19
N GLU A 1209 39.30 4.32 34.80
CA GLU A 1209 39.35 3.02 35.59
C GLU A 1209 38.17 1.97 35.70
N LYS A 1210 38.41 0.78 36.31
CA LYS A 1210 38.12 -0.65 35.86
C LYS A 1210 37.59 -1.60 37.01
N PRO A 1211 37.47 -2.97 36.94
CA PRO A 1211 37.22 -4.01 35.87
C PRO A 1211 36.33 -5.29 36.22
N ILE A 1212 36.17 -6.23 35.23
CA ILE A 1212 35.83 -7.72 35.28
C ILE A 1212 34.43 -8.21 35.80
N THR A 1213 33.92 -9.46 35.62
CA THR A 1213 34.49 -10.81 35.23
C THR A 1213 33.53 -11.78 34.47
N SER A 1214 34.06 -12.93 34.02
CA SER A 1214 33.65 -14.07 33.15
C SER A 1214 32.59 -15.15 33.57
N SER A 1215 31.98 -15.83 32.57
CA SER A 1215 31.89 -17.32 32.43
C SER A 1215 31.27 -17.80 31.08
N SER A 1216 31.62 -19.02 30.62
CA SER A 1216 31.09 -19.75 29.42
C SER A 1216 31.23 -21.29 29.66
N PRO A 1217 30.86 -22.24 28.75
CA PRO A 1217 30.00 -22.20 27.54
C PRO A 1217 28.93 -23.34 27.52
N GLU A 1218 28.20 -23.55 26.42
CA GLU A 1218 28.02 -24.86 25.74
C GLU A 1218 27.32 -24.70 24.36
N GLU A 1219 27.44 -25.69 23.47
CA GLU A 1219 27.09 -25.60 22.04
C GLU A 1219 25.79 -26.33 21.66
N GLY A 1220 25.15 -25.89 20.56
CA GLY A 1220 24.05 -26.60 19.91
C GLY A 1220 23.80 -26.08 18.49
N VAL A 1221 23.78 -26.99 17.51
CA VAL A 1221 23.58 -26.66 16.08
C VAL A 1221 22.10 -26.33 15.82
N LYS A 1222 21.83 -25.32 14.99
CA LYS A 1222 20.47 -24.92 14.57
C LYS A 1222 20.17 -25.39 13.14
N ASP A 1223 18.91 -25.76 12.87
CA ASP A 1223 18.40 -25.97 11.51
C ASP A 1223 18.30 -24.65 10.73
N LEU A 1224 18.70 -24.69 9.46
CA LEU A 1224 18.53 -23.60 8.49
C LEU A 1224 17.07 -23.61 7.98
N VAL A 1225 16.22 -22.77 8.59
CA VAL A 1225 14.82 -22.62 8.17
C VAL A 1225 14.77 -21.71 6.94
N PHE A 1226 14.67 -22.29 5.75
CA PHE A 1226 14.20 -21.53 4.59
C PHE A 1226 12.78 -21.04 4.86
N THR A 1227 12.61 -19.73 5.01
CA THR A 1227 11.31 -19.05 5.07
C THR A 1227 10.65 -19.02 3.69
N LEU A 1228 10.28 -20.20 3.21
CA LEU A 1228 9.36 -20.36 2.09
C LEU A 1228 8.03 -19.67 2.42
N PRO A 1229 7.34 -19.08 1.42
CA PRO A 1229 5.89 -18.94 1.48
C PRO A 1229 5.28 -20.29 1.87
N SER A 1230 4.31 -20.29 2.78
CA SER A 1230 3.82 -21.49 3.45
C SER A 1230 3.40 -22.60 2.49
N LEU A 1231 3.54 -23.86 2.96
CA LEU A 1231 3.05 -25.07 2.27
C LEU A 1231 1.53 -25.06 1.97
N GLU A 1232 0.79 -24.05 2.42
CA GLU A 1232 -0.60 -23.77 2.10
C GLU A 1232 -0.86 -23.57 0.58
N ILE A 1233 0.15 -23.17 -0.21
CA ILE A 1233 0.01 -23.08 -1.67
C ILE A 1233 -0.24 -24.46 -2.31
N VAL A 1234 0.32 -25.54 -1.74
CA VAL A 1234 0.14 -26.92 -2.25
C VAL A 1234 -1.29 -27.44 -2.00
N ASN A 1235 -1.96 -26.96 -0.95
CA ASN A 1235 -3.32 -27.37 -0.60
C ASN A 1235 -4.42 -26.80 -1.54
N LYS A 1236 -4.07 -26.03 -2.58
CA LYS A 1236 -5.05 -25.43 -3.51
C LYS A 1236 -5.44 -26.30 -4.70
N VAL A 1237 -4.83 -27.48 -4.92
CA VAL A 1237 -5.05 -28.31 -6.13
C VAL A 1237 -5.22 -29.81 -5.85
N VAL A 1238 -6.23 -30.21 -5.06
CA VAL A 1238 -6.79 -31.59 -5.10
C VAL A 1238 -8.33 -31.56 -5.00
N PRO A 1239 -9.08 -31.91 -6.07
CA PRO A 1239 -10.54 -31.95 -6.03
C PRO A 1239 -11.07 -33.30 -5.51
N SER A 1240 -11.43 -33.37 -4.22
CA SER A 1240 -11.97 -34.57 -3.57
C SER A 1240 -13.45 -34.85 -3.91
N ARG A 1241 -13.72 -35.48 -5.07
CA ARG A 1241 -15.04 -36.06 -5.41
C ARG A 1241 -15.04 -37.59 -5.33
N LEU A 1242 -15.81 -38.17 -4.40
CA LEU A 1242 -16.57 -39.43 -4.62
C LEU A 1242 -17.54 -39.75 -3.47
N SER A 1243 -18.77 -40.20 -3.81
CA SER A 1243 -19.84 -40.64 -2.89
C SER A 1243 -21.00 -41.29 -3.71
N VAL A 1244 -22.05 -41.93 -3.17
CA VAL A 1244 -22.50 -42.15 -1.78
C VAL A 1244 -22.99 -43.61 -1.65
N ALA A 1245 -22.54 -44.38 -0.64
CA ALA A 1245 -23.11 -45.73 -0.38
C ALA A 1245 -23.06 -46.20 1.10
N LYS A 1246 -24.05 -45.73 1.88
CA LYS A 1246 -24.81 -46.42 2.96
C LYS A 1246 -24.14 -47.42 3.94
N MET A 1247 -24.36 -47.11 5.23
CA MET A 1247 -24.38 -47.97 6.43
C MET A 1247 -25.22 -49.28 6.29
N PRO A 1248 -25.22 -50.23 7.28
CA PRO A 1248 -24.51 -50.23 8.57
C PRO A 1248 -23.72 -51.53 8.91
N TYR A 1249 -22.67 -51.39 9.74
CA TYR A 1249 -22.58 -52.02 11.07
C TYR A 1249 -21.46 -51.37 11.90
#